data_AF-F8EXQ0-F1
#
_entry.id   AF-F8EXQ0-F1
#
_cell.length_a   1.000
_cell.length_b   1.000
_cell.length_c   1.000
_cell.angle_alpha   90.00
_cell.angle_beta   90.00
_cell.angle_gamma   90.00
#
_symmetry.space_group_name_H-M   'P 1'
#
loop_
_entity.id
_entity.type
_entity.pdbx_description
1 polymer ?
#
loop_
_entity_poly.entity_id
_entity_poly.type
_entity_poly.pdbx_seq_one_letter_code
_entity_poly.pdbx_strand_id
1 'polypeptide(L)'
;MLHQRYAIIFFYLYITFFFAFSHNLGAQTQEIHRITVRARQGNQEAQHVANLIQQADQIGLTYELRPLLSQYGSFGTSIQFDFIQDNTDTNNIVILVAVPLSSEFAVTVVEDLLLEISKNAINANIRIAFVADEANGHRGLIEQLDQFDDPESVVVLYFDLLDETGPLSLYQGSQGYISPLQLLHEAVKIGKKYKIPINIPEPFNELFRLNVLKGNEALEVIHERGFSAIVITNQSPTRTGPLLDKKDVSRFLKDYIEHSPKDTALFDFHYTILHFNNNYFFIDEKHTLIIVLCSVFTILLFFAINSIIFRRKIIIYWVIFLRRSWILLLYIGLLLGSLYLSRICIWIWLMLYGTTTSLPLTVVILFPVLWFSLFSFISPILQNITIPKRSSFYGQSGILVILFGLLLAITIDISFMPVFIWALFWIFLGSLVHNYFINLLSSLLAPVQIIILYILTAVKNNAIYPLYIYPSQFQNSLVLSFIVLPFILLWKRTILLRIQKSKQRLQRNKYGISKAIFTVVLLLVILSIGPTIISTNNKDKDVTTNSDTPLFSTNLSSTSFLNQKTISIMLKAKTTIDRYQIYVLKNDVQNISLIESTIPFAKTETGDLYSDLTGYPDTHFTFDILLPKNEKLSIRIIGKFGHNITEYLLTIP
;
A
#
# COMPACT_ATOMS: atom_id res chain seq x y z
N MET A 1 -16.54 64.25 4.07
CA MET A 1 -16.48 63.25 5.16
C MET A 1 -16.21 61.82 4.67
N LEU A 2 -16.85 61.31 3.62
CA LEU A 2 -16.58 59.95 3.10
C LEU A 2 -15.12 59.72 2.69
N HIS A 3 -14.50 60.64 1.95
CA HIS A 3 -13.09 60.51 1.54
C HIS A 3 -12.10 60.39 2.71
N GLN A 4 -12.37 61.08 3.81
CA GLN A 4 -11.50 61.06 4.99
C GLN A 4 -11.59 59.74 5.76
N ARG A 5 -12.75 59.08 5.74
CA ARG A 5 -12.92 57.73 6.32
C ARG A 5 -12.26 56.65 5.47
N TYR A 6 -12.33 56.76 4.13
CA TYR A 6 -11.62 55.82 3.25
C TYR A 6 -10.10 55.93 3.38
N ALA A 7 -9.54 57.14 3.51
CA ALA A 7 -8.09 57.32 3.69
C ALA A 7 -7.57 56.64 4.96
N ILE A 8 -8.32 56.71 6.07
CA ILE A 8 -7.95 56.05 7.33
C ILE A 8 -8.00 54.52 7.18
N ILE A 9 -9.05 53.97 6.55
CA ILE A 9 -9.18 52.52 6.34
C ILE A 9 -8.08 51.98 5.43
N PHE A 10 -7.78 52.66 4.32
CA PHE A 10 -6.68 52.28 3.42
C PHE A 10 -5.32 52.33 4.12
N PHE A 11 -5.09 53.30 5.00
CA PHE A 11 -3.86 53.39 5.77
C PHE A 11 -3.71 52.23 6.77
N TYR A 12 -4.79 51.87 7.49
CA TYR A 12 -4.77 50.70 8.36
C TYR A 12 -4.57 49.40 7.58
N LEU A 13 -5.26 49.21 6.44
CA LEU A 13 -5.07 48.05 5.57
C LEU A 13 -3.64 47.95 5.05
N TYR A 14 -3.06 49.08 4.61
CA TYR A 14 -1.68 49.15 4.15
C TYR A 14 -0.68 48.80 5.27
N ILE A 15 -0.88 49.33 6.49
CA ILE A 15 -0.05 49.01 7.65
C ILE A 15 -0.15 47.51 7.98
N THR A 16 -1.36 46.95 8.05
CA THR A 16 -1.53 45.52 8.34
C THR A 16 -0.92 44.65 7.25
N PHE A 17 -1.04 45.04 5.98
CA PHE A 17 -0.44 44.32 4.86
C PHE A 17 1.09 44.41 4.90
N PHE A 18 1.65 45.58 5.21
CA PHE A 18 3.09 45.78 5.34
C PHE A 18 3.68 45.00 6.52
N PHE A 19 3.01 44.96 7.68
CA PHE A 19 3.42 44.14 8.82
C PHE A 19 3.34 42.65 8.50
N ALA A 20 2.28 42.17 7.84
CA ALA A 20 2.18 40.78 7.40
C ALA A 20 3.29 40.40 6.40
N PHE A 21 3.54 41.27 5.41
CA PHE A 21 4.57 41.05 4.40
C PHE A 21 5.99 41.03 5.00
N SER A 22 6.31 42.00 5.85
CA SER A 22 7.61 42.07 6.56
C SER A 22 7.80 40.89 7.53
N HIS A 23 6.74 40.42 8.18
CA HIS A 23 6.80 39.23 9.02
C HIS A 23 7.12 37.98 8.19
N ASN A 24 6.48 37.80 7.03
CA ASN A 24 6.75 36.66 6.14
C ASN A 24 8.19 36.67 5.60
N LEU A 25 8.71 37.84 5.19
CA LEU A 25 10.11 37.99 4.77
C LEU A 25 11.08 37.68 5.91
N GLY A 26 10.77 38.12 7.13
CA GLY A 26 11.57 37.84 8.32
C GLY A 26 11.61 36.35 8.65
N ALA A 27 10.47 35.67 8.61
CA ALA A 27 10.37 34.24 8.84
C ALA A 27 11.15 33.43 7.79
N GLN A 28 11.02 33.77 6.51
CA GLN A 28 11.75 33.11 5.43
C GLN A 28 13.27 33.31 5.57
N THR A 29 13.72 34.51 5.93
CA THR A 29 15.16 34.80 6.15
C THR A 29 15.73 34.02 7.33
N GLN A 30 14.97 33.90 8.43
CA GLN A 30 15.37 33.08 9.59
C GLN A 30 15.47 31.60 9.21
N GLU A 31 14.55 31.10 8.40
CA GLU A 31 14.56 29.71 7.97
C GLU A 31 15.74 29.41 7.03
N ILE A 32 16.04 30.30 6.08
CA ILE A 32 17.25 30.20 5.23
C ILE A 32 18.53 30.15 6.11
N HIS A 33 18.58 30.96 7.16
CA HIS A 33 19.70 30.92 8.10
C HIS A 33 19.80 29.56 8.82
N ARG A 34 18.69 29.02 9.31
CA ARG A 34 18.65 27.68 9.95
C ARG A 34 19.10 26.59 8.99
N ILE A 35 18.59 26.58 7.76
CA ILE A 35 19.00 25.64 6.70
C ILE A 35 20.51 25.73 6.48
N THR A 36 21.06 26.94 6.34
CA THR A 36 22.50 27.15 6.13
C THR A 36 23.34 26.63 7.31
N VAL A 37 22.88 26.84 8.54
CA VAL A 37 23.56 26.35 9.75
C VAL A 37 23.54 24.81 9.79
N ARG A 38 22.40 24.18 9.49
CA ARG A 38 22.26 22.72 9.43
C ARG A 38 23.07 22.08 8.30
N ALA A 39 23.11 22.72 7.13
CA ALA A 39 23.98 22.31 6.03
C ALA A 39 25.46 22.30 6.46
N ARG A 40 25.92 23.32 7.19
CA ARG A 40 27.29 23.37 7.74
C ARG A 40 27.57 22.31 8.81
N GLN A 41 26.52 21.77 9.44
CA GLN A 41 26.61 20.67 10.40
C GLN A 41 26.63 19.28 9.73
N GLY A 42 26.53 19.23 8.39
CA GLY A 42 26.57 17.99 7.62
C GLY A 42 25.20 17.34 7.40
N ASN A 43 24.10 18.05 7.65
CA ASN A 43 22.77 17.56 7.25
C ASN A 43 22.64 17.64 5.72
N GLN A 44 22.53 16.48 5.07
CA GLN A 44 22.44 16.36 3.60
C GLN A 44 21.18 17.03 3.04
N GLU A 45 20.01 16.82 3.64
CA GLU A 45 18.76 17.45 3.19
C GLU A 45 18.89 18.98 3.22
N ALA A 46 19.42 19.53 4.32
CA ALA A 46 19.64 20.96 4.45
C ALA A 46 20.65 21.50 3.43
N GLN A 47 21.68 20.71 3.08
CA GLN A 47 22.63 21.06 2.03
C GLN A 47 21.98 21.09 0.65
N HIS A 48 21.12 20.13 0.33
CA HIS A 48 20.34 20.13 -0.92
C HIS A 48 19.41 21.33 -1.00
N VAL A 49 18.68 21.65 0.08
CA VAL A 49 17.80 22.83 0.11
C VAL A 49 18.59 24.13 -0.05
N ALA A 50 19.74 24.27 0.61
CA ALA A 50 20.60 25.44 0.45
C ALA A 50 21.10 25.62 -1.00
N ASN A 51 21.48 24.51 -1.66
CA ASN A 51 21.89 24.53 -3.05
C ASN A 51 20.72 24.91 -3.99
N LEU A 52 19.54 24.34 -3.75
CA LEU A 52 18.32 24.64 -4.50
C LEU A 52 17.93 26.12 -4.38
N ILE A 53 17.99 26.69 -3.17
CA ILE A 53 17.77 28.13 -2.93
C ILE A 53 18.74 28.97 -3.75
N GLN A 54 20.05 28.66 -3.66
CA GLN A 54 21.07 29.39 -4.39
C GLN A 54 20.86 29.32 -5.91
N GLN A 55 20.51 28.14 -6.44
CA GLN A 55 20.20 27.97 -7.86
C GLN A 55 18.94 28.74 -8.26
N ALA A 56 17.87 28.68 -7.45
CA ALA A 56 16.63 29.40 -7.70
C ALA A 56 16.85 30.93 -7.74
N ASP A 57 17.61 31.46 -6.78
CA ASP A 57 17.98 32.88 -6.73
C ASP A 57 18.80 33.30 -7.96
N GLN A 58 19.69 32.43 -8.47
CA GLN A 58 20.48 32.68 -9.69
C GLN A 58 19.63 32.74 -10.96
N ILE A 59 18.58 31.91 -11.04
CA ILE A 59 17.69 31.81 -12.21
C ILE A 59 16.53 32.82 -12.10
N GLY A 60 16.28 33.37 -10.91
CA GLY A 60 15.14 34.24 -10.62
C GLY A 60 13.83 33.48 -10.47
N LEU A 61 13.88 32.22 -10.01
CA LEU A 61 12.69 31.43 -9.72
C LEU A 61 12.15 31.76 -8.33
N THR A 62 10.83 31.93 -8.24
CA THR A 62 10.15 32.07 -6.95
C THR A 62 9.97 30.71 -6.29
N TYR A 63 10.30 30.62 -5.01
CA TYR A 63 10.14 29.43 -4.19
C TYR A 63 9.50 29.77 -2.85
N GLU A 64 8.90 28.76 -2.24
CA GLU A 64 8.36 28.84 -0.89
C GLU A 64 8.99 27.76 0.00
N LEU A 65 9.38 28.15 1.21
CA LEU A 65 9.94 27.24 2.21
C LEU A 65 8.85 26.80 3.18
N ARG A 66 8.76 25.49 3.40
CA ARG A 66 7.75 24.86 4.25
C ARG A 66 8.45 24.13 5.41
N PRO A 67 8.68 24.81 6.55
CA PRO A 67 9.28 24.16 7.73
C PRO A 67 8.28 23.20 8.37
N LEU A 68 8.70 21.96 8.65
CA LEU A 68 7.82 20.91 9.16
C LEU A 68 7.63 20.94 10.69
N LEU A 69 8.37 21.79 11.38
CA LEU A 69 8.53 21.72 12.84
C LEU A 69 7.24 22.03 13.60
N SER A 70 6.52 23.07 13.17
CA SER A 70 5.33 23.55 13.89
C SER A 70 4.15 22.57 13.79
N GLN A 71 3.99 21.92 12.64
CA GLN A 71 2.85 21.04 12.34
C GLN A 71 3.17 19.56 12.57
N TYR A 72 4.35 19.11 12.16
CA TYR A 72 4.72 17.70 12.16
C TYR A 72 5.88 17.38 13.10
N GLY A 73 6.43 18.37 13.80
CA GLY A 73 7.50 18.17 14.78
C GLY A 73 8.85 17.83 14.13
N SER A 74 8.98 17.92 12.82
CA SER A 74 10.23 17.62 12.14
C SER A 74 11.04 18.89 11.92
N PHE A 75 12.35 18.82 12.16
CA PHE A 75 13.23 19.93 11.83
C PHE A 75 13.46 20.06 10.31
N GLY A 76 13.05 19.08 9.49
CA GLY A 76 13.11 19.15 8.03
C GLY A 76 12.40 20.39 7.46
N THR A 77 12.90 20.88 6.32
CA THR A 77 12.29 22.01 5.60
C THR A 77 12.14 21.62 4.14
N SER A 78 10.89 21.51 3.68
CA SER A 78 10.58 21.27 2.27
C SER A 78 10.69 22.58 1.49
N ILE A 79 11.00 22.51 0.19
CA ILE A 79 11.03 23.66 -0.72
C ILE A 79 10.13 23.37 -1.92
N GLN A 80 9.27 24.33 -2.27
CA GLN A 80 8.31 24.19 -3.35
C GLN A 80 8.45 25.28 -4.41
N PHE A 81 8.20 24.89 -5.66
CA PHE A 81 8.21 25.74 -6.85
C PHE A 81 6.88 25.60 -7.59
N ASP A 82 6.17 26.71 -7.79
CA ASP A 82 4.86 26.73 -8.43
C ASP A 82 4.94 27.30 -9.84
N PHE A 83 4.50 26.50 -10.81
CA PHE A 83 4.37 26.86 -12.22
C PHE A 83 2.89 26.73 -12.61
N ILE A 84 2.05 27.56 -12.00
CA ILE A 84 0.61 27.60 -12.24
C ILE A 84 0.31 28.70 -13.25
N GLN A 85 -0.38 28.37 -14.34
CA GLN A 85 -0.83 29.36 -15.32
C GLN A 85 -2.20 29.91 -14.89
N ASP A 86 -2.34 31.23 -14.84
CA ASP A 86 -3.59 31.95 -14.50
C ASP A 86 -4.74 31.77 -15.52
N ASN A 87 -4.64 30.82 -16.45
CA ASN A 87 -5.71 30.57 -17.40
C ASN A 87 -6.94 30.01 -16.68
N THR A 88 -8.01 30.81 -16.72
CA THR A 88 -9.29 30.65 -16.01
C THR A 88 -10.13 29.43 -16.42
N ASP A 89 -9.58 28.48 -17.15
CA ASP A 89 -10.27 27.24 -17.47
C ASP A 89 -10.28 26.34 -16.22
N THR A 90 -11.45 26.23 -15.61
CA THR A 90 -11.73 25.68 -14.28
C THR A 90 -11.43 24.19 -14.09
N ASN A 91 -10.79 23.52 -15.05
CA ASN A 91 -10.57 22.06 -15.03
C ASN A 91 -9.09 21.68 -15.10
N ASN A 92 -8.17 22.57 -14.72
CA ASN A 92 -6.74 22.25 -14.80
C ASN A 92 -6.28 21.49 -13.56
N ILE A 93 -6.06 20.18 -13.71
CA ILE A 93 -5.34 19.36 -12.74
C ILE A 93 -3.96 19.96 -12.44
N VAL A 94 -3.58 20.01 -11.17
CA VAL A 94 -2.23 20.32 -10.73
C VAL A 94 -1.41 19.04 -10.64
N ILE A 95 -0.27 19.00 -11.33
CA ILE A 95 0.67 17.88 -11.23
C ILE A 95 1.68 18.22 -10.13
N LEU A 96 1.60 17.52 -9.00
CA LEU A 96 2.55 17.61 -7.90
C LEU A 96 3.69 16.63 -8.13
N VAL A 97 4.88 17.12 -8.45
CA VAL A 97 6.11 16.31 -8.49
C VAL A 97 6.78 16.39 -7.12
N ALA A 98 6.63 15.34 -6.31
CA ALA A 98 7.22 15.26 -4.98
C ALA A 98 8.54 14.49 -5.03
N VAL A 99 9.63 15.11 -4.56
CA VAL A 99 10.99 14.57 -4.65
C VAL A 99 11.60 14.51 -3.24
N PRO A 100 11.89 13.32 -2.68
CA PRO A 100 12.60 13.21 -1.41
C PRO A 100 13.97 13.89 -1.47
N LEU A 101 14.24 14.79 -0.53
CA LEU A 101 15.55 15.46 -0.37
C LEU A 101 16.66 14.49 0.02
N SER A 102 16.32 13.31 0.55
CA SER A 102 17.27 12.24 0.84
C SER A 102 17.82 11.55 -0.42
N SER A 103 17.19 11.76 -1.58
CA SER A 103 17.49 11.02 -2.81
C SER A 103 18.27 11.90 -3.80
N GLU A 104 19.60 11.93 -3.61
CA GLU A 104 20.53 12.81 -4.34
C GLU A 104 20.34 12.74 -5.87
N PHE A 105 20.23 11.54 -6.45
CA PHE A 105 20.07 11.40 -7.90
C PHE A 105 18.73 12.00 -8.37
N ALA A 106 17.63 11.75 -7.66
CA ALA A 106 16.33 12.33 -7.95
C ALA A 106 16.35 13.86 -7.90
N VAL A 107 16.96 14.43 -6.85
CA VAL A 107 17.11 15.88 -6.68
C VAL A 107 17.82 16.48 -7.89
N THR A 108 18.97 15.91 -8.28
CA THR A 108 19.74 16.45 -9.40
C THR A 108 18.99 16.35 -10.74
N VAL A 109 18.24 15.27 -10.99
CA VAL A 109 17.41 15.11 -12.21
C VAL A 109 16.32 16.19 -12.29
N VAL A 110 15.71 16.51 -11.15
CA VAL A 110 14.64 17.52 -11.08
C VAL A 110 15.21 18.94 -11.08
N GLU A 111 16.43 19.16 -10.60
CA GLU A 111 17.17 20.43 -10.83
C GLU A 111 17.39 20.69 -12.33
N ASP A 112 17.80 19.68 -13.09
CA ASP A 112 17.94 19.81 -14.55
C ASP A 112 16.59 20.12 -15.22
N LEU A 113 15.50 19.52 -14.70
CA LEU A 113 14.15 19.80 -15.16
C LEU A 113 13.74 21.25 -14.86
N LEU A 114 13.98 21.77 -13.65
CA LEU A 114 13.71 23.17 -13.28
C LEU A 114 14.45 24.15 -14.18
N LEU A 115 15.72 23.86 -14.49
CA LEU A 115 16.53 24.64 -15.42
C LEU A 115 15.95 24.60 -16.85
N GLU A 116 15.33 23.50 -17.26
CA GLU A 116 14.67 23.40 -18.56
C GLU A 116 13.33 24.12 -18.59
N ILE A 117 12.52 24.01 -17.52
CA ILE A 117 11.21 24.68 -17.37
C ILE A 117 11.37 26.20 -17.33
N SER A 118 12.39 26.70 -16.62
CA SER A 118 12.66 28.15 -16.56
C SER A 118 12.99 28.74 -17.93
N LYS A 119 13.52 27.93 -18.86
CA LYS A 119 13.82 28.35 -20.25
C LYS A 119 12.65 28.13 -21.19
N ASN A 120 11.88 27.06 -20.98
CA ASN A 120 10.77 26.64 -21.82
C ASN A 120 9.54 26.38 -20.96
N ALA A 121 8.57 27.30 -21.01
CA ALA A 121 7.31 27.15 -20.29
C ALA A 121 6.61 25.84 -20.66
N ILE A 122 6.23 25.05 -19.66
CA ILE A 122 5.43 23.83 -19.84
C ILE A 122 3.95 24.20 -19.90
N ASN A 123 3.21 23.56 -20.79
CA ASN A 123 1.75 23.69 -20.91
C ASN A 123 1.02 22.76 -19.91
N ALA A 124 1.32 22.88 -18.62
CA ALA A 124 0.65 22.18 -17.52
C ALA A 124 0.83 22.97 -16.22
N ASN A 125 -0.15 22.89 -15.32
CA ASN A 125 -0.02 23.43 -13.97
C ASN A 125 0.81 22.44 -13.15
N ILE A 126 2.00 22.85 -12.73
CA ILE A 126 2.95 21.96 -12.07
C ILE A 126 3.38 22.60 -10.75
N ARG A 127 3.39 21.79 -9.70
CA ARG A 127 4.07 22.09 -8.45
C ARG A 127 5.22 21.11 -8.29
N ILE A 128 6.44 21.60 -8.16
CA ILE A 128 7.61 20.77 -7.87
C ILE A 128 7.98 21.00 -6.41
N ALA A 129 7.86 19.95 -5.60
CA ALA A 129 8.13 20.00 -4.18
C ALA A 129 9.27 19.04 -3.82
N PHE A 130 10.34 19.58 -3.24
CA PHE A 130 11.39 18.78 -2.62
C PHE A 130 11.04 18.60 -1.16
N VAL A 131 10.70 17.37 -0.78
CA VAL A 131 10.11 17.03 0.51
C VAL A 131 11.17 16.54 1.50
N ALA A 132 11.12 17.06 2.72
CA ALA A 132 12.05 16.71 3.80
C ALA A 132 11.49 15.62 4.74
N ASP A 133 12.38 14.96 5.48
CA ASP A 133 12.01 13.97 6.53
C ASP A 133 11.15 12.79 6.05
N GLU A 134 11.44 12.29 4.84
CA GLU A 134 10.70 11.17 4.25
C GLU A 134 10.97 9.85 4.99
N ALA A 135 12.14 9.70 5.61
CA ALA A 135 12.51 8.51 6.38
C ALA A 135 11.69 8.32 7.66
N ASN A 136 11.04 9.37 8.19
CA ASN A 136 10.29 9.32 9.45
C ASN A 136 8.77 9.43 9.23
N GLY A 137 8.25 8.61 8.29
CA GLY A 137 6.83 8.51 7.98
C GLY A 137 6.35 9.57 6.99
N HIS A 138 7.19 9.92 6.01
CA HIS A 138 6.79 10.77 4.88
C HIS A 138 6.18 12.13 5.29
N ARG A 139 6.74 12.77 6.33
CA ARG A 139 6.16 13.99 6.91
C ARG A 139 6.17 15.17 5.92
N GLY A 140 7.23 15.30 5.12
CA GLY A 140 7.33 16.33 4.09
C GLY A 140 6.28 16.15 3.00
N LEU A 141 6.07 14.92 2.54
CA LEU A 141 5.03 14.57 1.59
C LEU A 141 3.63 14.85 2.16
N ILE A 142 3.38 14.46 3.41
CA ILE A 142 2.10 14.74 4.08
C ILE A 142 1.80 16.25 4.10
N GLU A 143 2.79 17.07 4.47
CA GLU A 143 2.64 18.53 4.49
C GLU A 143 2.25 19.08 3.11
N GLN A 144 2.87 18.58 2.04
CA GLN A 144 2.56 19.01 0.68
C GLN A 144 1.14 18.61 0.23
N LEU A 145 0.68 17.43 0.64
CA LEU A 145 -0.67 16.96 0.33
C LEU A 145 -1.73 17.75 1.09
N ASP A 146 -1.47 18.08 2.36
CA ASP A 146 -2.40 18.81 3.23
C ASP A 146 -2.63 20.27 2.76
N GLN A 147 -1.87 20.77 1.77
CA GLN A 147 -2.09 22.07 1.13
C GLN A 147 -3.24 22.09 0.11
N PHE A 148 -3.73 20.92 -0.31
CA PHE A 148 -4.77 20.81 -1.33
C PHE A 148 -6.11 20.44 -0.70
N ASP A 149 -7.09 21.32 -0.84
CA ASP A 149 -8.45 21.09 -0.33
C ASP A 149 -9.21 20.03 -1.15
N ASP A 150 -8.93 19.93 -2.47
CA ASP A 150 -9.57 19.00 -3.39
C ASP A 150 -8.55 17.99 -3.95
N PRO A 151 -8.51 16.76 -3.42
CA PRO A 151 -7.56 15.73 -3.86
C PRO A 151 -7.82 15.24 -5.29
N GLU A 152 -9.05 15.41 -5.82
CA GLU A 152 -9.36 15.03 -7.20
C GLU A 152 -8.74 16.01 -8.21
N SER A 153 -8.42 17.23 -7.79
CA SER A 153 -7.77 18.23 -8.65
C SER A 153 -6.25 18.05 -8.79
N VAL A 154 -5.66 17.05 -8.14
CA VAL A 154 -4.21 16.88 -8.05
C VAL A 154 -3.77 15.47 -8.43
N VAL A 155 -2.73 15.39 -9.25
CA VAL A 155 -2.01 14.16 -9.56
C VAL A 155 -0.62 14.21 -8.96
N VAL A 156 -0.28 13.22 -8.14
CA VAL A 156 1.00 13.18 -7.43
C VAL A 156 1.96 12.22 -8.12
N LEU A 157 3.09 12.75 -8.59
CA LEU A 157 4.22 12.01 -9.11
C LEU A 157 5.31 11.99 -8.04
N TYR A 158 5.35 10.92 -7.25
CA TYR A 158 6.39 10.76 -6.23
C TYR A 158 7.64 10.14 -6.87
N PHE A 159 8.70 10.91 -6.97
CA PHE A 159 9.88 10.62 -7.79
C PHE A 159 11.12 10.40 -6.91
N ASP A 160 11.40 9.14 -6.59
CA ASP A 160 12.43 8.72 -5.63
C ASP A 160 13.47 7.79 -6.27
N LEU A 161 14.52 8.37 -6.85
CA LEU A 161 15.65 7.64 -7.41
C LEU A 161 16.86 7.70 -6.45
N LEU A 162 17.26 6.54 -5.91
CA LEU A 162 18.40 6.43 -4.99
C LEU A 162 19.73 6.28 -5.71
N ASP A 163 19.77 5.45 -6.76
CA ASP A 163 21.00 5.09 -7.47
C ASP A 163 20.98 5.60 -8.93
N GLU A 164 22.13 5.65 -9.61
CA GLU A 164 22.19 5.94 -11.06
C GLU A 164 21.95 4.68 -11.92
N THR A 165 21.91 3.50 -11.30
CA THR A 165 21.78 2.22 -12.00
C THR A 165 20.43 1.58 -11.74
N GLY A 166 19.93 0.81 -12.71
CA GLY A 166 18.70 0.04 -12.56
C GLY A 166 17.56 0.48 -13.47
N PRO A 167 16.53 -0.37 -13.64
CA PRO A 167 15.30 0.04 -14.30
C PRO A 167 14.48 0.98 -13.40
N LEU A 168 13.71 1.88 -14.03
CA LEU A 168 12.69 2.66 -13.34
C LEU A 168 11.53 1.72 -12.97
N SER A 169 11.37 1.49 -11.68
CA SER A 169 10.27 0.74 -11.09
C SER A 169 9.08 1.67 -10.84
N LEU A 170 7.95 1.34 -11.46
CA LEU A 170 6.69 2.04 -11.27
C LEU A 170 5.85 1.25 -10.26
N TYR A 171 5.56 1.87 -9.12
CA TYR A 171 4.61 1.35 -8.15
C TYR A 171 3.27 2.03 -8.36
N GLN A 172 2.27 1.21 -8.68
CA GLN A 172 0.94 1.67 -9.06
C GLN A 172 -0.16 1.31 -8.05
N GLY A 173 0.15 0.70 -6.91
CA GLY A 173 -0.88 0.37 -5.92
C GLY A 173 -0.34 0.17 -4.52
N SER A 174 -1.18 0.47 -3.54
CA SER A 174 -0.96 0.17 -2.12
C SER A 174 -2.29 0.01 -1.40
N GLN A 175 -2.39 -1.01 -0.53
CA GLN A 175 -3.45 -1.25 0.45
C GLN A 175 -4.87 -0.81 0.06
N GLY A 176 -5.44 -1.42 -0.99
CA GLY A 176 -6.82 -1.16 -1.45
C GLY A 176 -6.92 -0.16 -2.59
N TYR A 177 -5.87 0.62 -2.83
CA TYR A 177 -5.86 1.69 -3.83
C TYR A 177 -4.90 1.38 -4.98
N ILE A 178 -5.26 1.86 -6.17
CA ILE A 178 -4.49 1.71 -7.40
C ILE A 178 -4.46 3.06 -8.11
N SER A 179 -3.34 3.38 -8.73
CA SER A 179 -3.13 4.54 -9.59
C SER A 179 -3.99 4.45 -10.87
N PRO A 180 -4.42 5.57 -11.46
CA PRO A 180 -5.07 5.56 -12.77
C PRO A 180 -4.22 4.91 -13.86
N LEU A 181 -4.87 4.13 -14.74
CA LEU A 181 -4.22 3.48 -15.88
C LEU A 181 -3.45 4.46 -16.77
N GLN A 182 -4.01 5.65 -16.98
CA GLN A 182 -3.50 6.65 -17.91
C GLN A 182 -2.11 7.12 -17.49
N LEU A 183 -1.88 7.30 -16.19
CA LEU A 183 -0.57 7.65 -15.63
C LEU A 183 0.44 6.53 -15.91
N LEU A 184 0.05 5.29 -15.68
CA LEU A 184 0.93 4.14 -15.89
C LEU A 184 1.25 3.91 -17.38
N HIS A 185 0.24 4.03 -18.24
CA HIS A 185 0.36 3.84 -19.68
C HIS A 185 1.29 4.89 -20.30
N GLU A 186 1.11 6.17 -19.97
CA GLU A 186 1.97 7.23 -20.48
C GLU A 186 3.42 7.08 -19.97
N ALA A 187 3.62 6.71 -18.70
CA ALA A 187 4.97 6.43 -18.18
C ALA A 187 5.65 5.32 -18.99
N VAL A 188 4.96 4.18 -19.22
CA VAL A 188 5.51 3.06 -20.01
C VAL A 188 5.81 3.45 -21.46
N LYS A 189 4.92 4.23 -22.09
CA LYS A 189 5.07 4.71 -23.47
C LYS A 189 6.27 5.65 -23.61
N ILE A 190 6.45 6.58 -22.67
CA ILE A 190 7.54 7.56 -22.69
C ILE A 190 8.87 6.89 -22.33
N GLY A 191 8.90 5.94 -21.39
CA GLY A 191 10.11 5.16 -21.12
C GLY A 191 10.57 4.37 -22.34
N LYS A 192 9.65 3.78 -23.11
CA LYS A 192 9.98 3.15 -24.40
C LYS A 192 10.57 4.15 -25.41
N LYS A 193 10.03 5.38 -25.49
CA LYS A 193 10.54 6.45 -26.36
C LYS A 193 12.00 6.80 -26.03
N TYR A 194 12.33 6.95 -24.74
CA TYR A 194 13.67 7.27 -24.26
C TYR A 194 14.57 6.05 -24.04
N LYS A 195 14.10 4.84 -24.38
CA LYS A 195 14.79 3.56 -24.12
C LYS A 195 15.17 3.36 -22.64
N ILE A 196 14.42 3.99 -21.73
CA ILE A 196 14.57 3.80 -20.30
C ILE A 196 13.81 2.52 -19.93
N PRO A 197 14.48 1.52 -19.34
CA PRO A 197 13.82 0.27 -18.98
C PRO A 197 12.89 0.53 -17.81
N ILE A 198 11.60 0.27 -18.04
CA ILE A 198 10.57 0.37 -17.02
C ILE A 198 10.21 -1.02 -16.51
N ASN A 199 10.18 -1.15 -15.19
CA ASN A 199 9.71 -2.33 -14.49
C ASN A 199 8.44 -1.99 -13.70
N ILE A 200 7.45 -2.88 -13.71
CA ILE A 200 6.31 -2.81 -12.80
C ILE A 200 6.48 -4.00 -11.86
N PRO A 201 7.01 -3.80 -10.64
CA PRO A 201 7.40 -4.90 -9.75
C PRO A 201 6.26 -5.89 -9.47
N GLU A 202 5.04 -5.37 -9.41
CA GLU A 202 3.83 -6.11 -9.07
C GLU A 202 2.71 -5.87 -10.09
N PRO A 203 2.64 -6.59 -11.22
CA PRO A 203 1.60 -6.36 -12.22
C PRO A 203 0.20 -6.87 -11.80
N PHE A 204 0.01 -7.29 -10.55
CA PHE A 204 -1.21 -7.94 -10.06
C PHE A 204 -2.05 -6.96 -9.25
N ASN A 205 -2.78 -6.09 -9.95
CA ASN A 205 -3.67 -5.08 -9.39
C ASN A 205 -4.69 -5.68 -8.38
N GLU A 206 -5.14 -6.89 -8.63
CA GLU A 206 -6.09 -7.64 -7.80
C GLU A 206 -5.59 -7.79 -6.35
N LEU A 207 -4.27 -7.89 -6.16
CA LEU A 207 -3.67 -8.07 -4.84
C LEU A 207 -3.66 -6.78 -4.02
N PHE A 208 -3.49 -5.64 -4.68
CA PHE A 208 -3.57 -4.34 -4.03
C PHE A 208 -5.01 -4.04 -3.61
N ARG A 209 -5.99 -4.22 -4.51
CA ARG A 209 -7.43 -4.01 -4.23
C ARG A 209 -7.97 -4.85 -3.08
N LEU A 210 -7.53 -6.10 -2.92
CA LEU A 210 -7.92 -6.94 -1.77
C LEU A 210 -7.27 -6.51 -0.44
N ASN A 211 -6.45 -5.46 -0.45
CA ASN A 211 -5.58 -5.09 0.67
C ASN A 211 -4.71 -6.26 1.15
N VAL A 212 -4.25 -7.07 0.19
CA VAL A 212 -3.46 -8.28 0.43
C VAL A 212 -1.99 -7.97 0.25
N LEU A 213 -1.62 -7.11 -0.70
CA LEU A 213 -0.25 -6.69 -0.93
C LEU A 213 -0.05 -5.26 -0.41
N LYS A 214 0.96 -5.06 0.44
CA LYS A 214 1.43 -3.72 0.82
C LYS A 214 2.29 -3.16 -0.30
N GLY A 215 1.98 -1.95 -0.74
CA GLY A 215 2.73 -1.24 -1.77
C GLY A 215 3.91 -0.48 -1.17
N ASN A 216 4.38 0.52 -1.91
CA ASN A 216 5.30 1.52 -1.38
C ASN A 216 4.58 2.37 -0.31
N GLU A 217 5.26 2.67 0.80
CA GLU A 217 4.70 3.41 1.93
C GLU A 217 4.30 4.84 1.54
N ALA A 218 5.09 5.53 0.72
CA ALA A 218 4.74 6.86 0.21
C ALA A 218 3.43 6.81 -0.61
N LEU A 219 3.25 5.77 -1.44
CA LEU A 219 2.02 5.60 -2.22
C LEU A 219 0.80 5.35 -1.33
N GLU A 220 0.98 4.62 -0.22
CA GLU A 220 -0.07 4.41 0.79
C GLU A 220 -0.50 5.75 1.41
N VAL A 221 0.47 6.54 1.87
CA VAL A 221 0.24 7.86 2.49
C VAL A 221 -0.50 8.81 1.55
N ILE A 222 -0.19 8.77 0.25
CA ILE A 222 -0.85 9.60 -0.77
C ILE A 222 -2.28 9.11 -1.04
N HIS A 223 -2.46 7.81 -1.25
CA HIS A 223 -3.77 7.23 -1.57
C HIS A 223 -4.75 7.28 -0.39
N GLU A 224 -4.28 7.14 0.85
CA GLU A 224 -5.13 7.30 2.05
C GLU A 224 -5.78 8.68 2.15
N ARG A 225 -5.17 9.70 1.55
CA ARG A 225 -5.71 11.07 1.46
C ARG A 225 -6.59 11.29 0.22
N GLY A 226 -6.79 10.26 -0.62
CA GLY A 226 -7.67 10.30 -1.79
C GLY A 226 -7.03 10.85 -3.06
N PHE A 227 -5.72 11.13 -3.07
CA PHE A 227 -5.02 11.65 -4.25
C PHE A 227 -4.74 10.54 -5.26
N SER A 228 -4.81 10.86 -6.55
CA SER A 228 -4.32 9.97 -7.61
C SER A 228 -2.81 10.10 -7.74
N ALA A 229 -2.08 9.00 -7.59
CA ALA A 229 -0.62 9.06 -7.54
C ALA A 229 0.07 7.91 -8.23
N ILE A 230 1.34 8.09 -8.59
CA ILE A 230 2.25 7.02 -9.01
C ILE A 230 3.61 7.26 -8.37
N VAL A 231 4.23 6.19 -7.86
CA VAL A 231 5.59 6.25 -7.34
C VAL A 231 6.55 5.73 -8.41
N ILE A 232 7.54 6.54 -8.75
CA ILE A 232 8.63 6.23 -9.66
C ILE A 232 9.89 6.11 -8.83
N THR A 233 10.48 4.92 -8.77
CA THR A 233 11.72 4.68 -8.03
C THR A 233 12.63 3.72 -8.77
N ASN A 234 13.92 3.66 -8.46
CA ASN A 234 14.81 2.61 -8.94
C ASN A 234 15.32 1.70 -7.82
N GLN A 235 14.66 1.72 -6.66
CA GLN A 235 14.92 0.81 -5.56
C GLN A 235 14.68 -0.64 -6.01
N SER A 236 15.73 -1.29 -6.49
CA SER A 236 15.76 -2.71 -6.81
C SER A 236 16.67 -3.42 -5.82
N PRO A 237 16.28 -4.59 -5.28
CA PRO A 237 17.16 -5.39 -4.41
C PRO A 237 18.44 -5.82 -5.13
N THR A 238 18.45 -5.78 -6.46
CA THR A 238 19.64 -6.04 -7.29
C THR A 238 20.14 -4.74 -7.91
N ARG A 239 21.28 -4.21 -7.40
CA ARG A 239 22.00 -3.02 -7.93
C ARG A 239 22.59 -3.20 -9.34
N THR A 240 22.31 -4.31 -9.99
CA THR A 240 22.76 -4.62 -11.35
C THR A 240 21.70 -4.15 -12.34
N GLY A 241 22.01 -3.12 -13.10
CA GLY A 241 21.14 -2.63 -14.16
C GLY A 241 21.84 -1.62 -15.07
N PRO A 242 21.15 -1.16 -16.13
CA PRO A 242 21.70 -0.14 -17.01
C PRO A 242 21.90 1.17 -16.26
N LEU A 243 22.90 1.93 -16.68
CA LEU A 243 23.12 3.29 -16.20
C LEU A 243 22.02 4.19 -16.77
N LEU A 244 21.37 4.95 -15.90
CA LEU A 244 20.38 5.95 -16.26
C LEU A 244 21.09 7.27 -16.52
N ASP A 245 21.09 7.73 -17.78
CA ASP A 245 21.59 9.08 -18.07
C ASP A 245 20.63 10.11 -17.47
N LYS A 246 21.14 10.91 -16.54
CA LYS A 246 20.44 12.02 -15.88
C LYS A 246 19.63 12.87 -16.87
N LYS A 247 20.20 13.17 -18.04
CA LYS A 247 19.54 14.00 -19.06
C LYS A 247 18.34 13.30 -19.70
N ASP A 248 18.45 12.01 -19.94
CA ASP A 248 17.35 11.24 -20.54
C ASP A 248 16.23 11.01 -19.52
N VAL A 249 16.56 10.82 -18.24
CA VAL A 249 15.55 10.75 -17.16
C VAL A 249 14.84 12.10 -16.97
N SER A 250 15.58 13.22 -17.01
CA SER A 250 14.99 14.57 -16.91
C SER A 250 14.04 14.84 -18.08
N ARG A 251 14.42 14.49 -19.31
CA ARG A 251 13.55 14.55 -20.50
C ARG A 251 12.35 13.62 -20.39
N PHE A 252 12.53 12.42 -19.85
CA PHE A 252 11.43 11.50 -19.58
C PHE A 252 10.41 12.13 -18.64
N LEU A 253 10.86 12.72 -17.53
CA LEU A 253 9.98 13.35 -16.55
C LEU A 253 9.25 14.55 -17.14
N LYS A 254 9.95 15.39 -17.92
CA LYS A 254 9.34 16.51 -18.66
C LYS A 254 8.23 16.03 -19.59
N ASP A 255 8.55 15.10 -20.49
CA ASP A 255 7.58 14.56 -21.44
C ASP A 255 6.41 13.91 -20.72
N TYR A 256 6.68 13.25 -19.58
CA TYR A 256 5.65 12.61 -18.78
C TYR A 256 4.67 13.60 -18.16
N ILE A 257 5.17 14.70 -17.63
CA ILE A 257 4.33 15.79 -17.11
C ILE A 257 3.51 16.42 -18.24
N GLU A 258 4.11 16.66 -19.42
CA GLU A 258 3.43 17.28 -20.57
C GLU A 258 2.30 16.41 -21.15
N HIS A 259 2.48 15.09 -21.15
CA HIS A 259 1.51 14.12 -21.69
C HIS A 259 0.61 13.52 -20.62
N SER A 260 0.76 13.90 -19.36
CA SER A 260 -0.10 13.44 -18.28
C SER A 260 -1.56 13.87 -18.57
N PRO A 261 -2.55 12.99 -18.35
CA PRO A 261 -3.95 13.32 -18.54
C PRO A 261 -4.35 14.53 -17.68
N LYS A 262 -4.98 15.52 -18.33
CA LYS A 262 -5.44 16.76 -17.70
C LYS A 262 -6.87 16.70 -17.16
N ASP A 263 -7.58 15.60 -17.43
CA ASP A 263 -8.98 15.42 -17.04
C ASP A 263 -9.11 14.14 -16.20
N THR A 264 -9.59 14.29 -14.96
CA THR A 264 -9.79 13.19 -14.02
C THR A 264 -10.95 12.30 -14.42
N ALA A 265 -11.89 12.80 -15.23
CA ALA A 265 -12.96 11.98 -15.79
C ALA A 265 -12.44 10.87 -16.71
N LEU A 266 -11.20 11.01 -17.22
CA LEU A 266 -10.55 9.99 -18.02
C LEU A 266 -9.88 8.91 -17.16
N PHE A 267 -9.78 9.07 -15.83
CA PHE A 267 -9.07 8.12 -14.99
C PHE A 267 -9.79 6.79 -14.89
N ASP A 268 -9.11 5.75 -15.37
CA ASP A 268 -9.57 4.37 -15.26
C ASP A 268 -8.76 3.68 -14.17
N PHE A 269 -9.41 3.41 -13.05
CA PHE A 269 -8.81 2.66 -11.96
C PHE A 269 -8.91 1.15 -12.21
N HIS A 270 -9.90 0.70 -12.97
CA HIS A 270 -10.36 -0.68 -13.09
C HIS A 270 -9.73 -1.45 -14.26
N TYR A 271 -8.41 -1.42 -14.34
CA TYR A 271 -7.65 -2.07 -15.40
C TYR A 271 -6.90 -3.31 -14.90
N THR A 272 -6.54 -4.18 -15.85
CA THR A 272 -5.67 -5.34 -15.62
C THR A 272 -4.37 -5.17 -16.40
N ILE A 273 -3.24 -5.52 -15.76
CA ILE A 273 -1.92 -5.52 -16.38
C ILE A 273 -1.53 -6.97 -16.71
N LEU A 274 -1.23 -7.24 -17.98
CA LEU A 274 -0.60 -8.48 -18.39
C LEU A 274 0.87 -8.21 -18.70
N HIS A 275 1.76 -8.88 -17.97
CA HIS A 275 3.20 -8.78 -18.18
C HIS A 275 3.72 -9.99 -18.96
N PHE A 276 4.36 -9.75 -20.10
CA PHE A 276 4.97 -10.79 -20.92
C PHE A 276 6.30 -10.30 -21.52
N ASN A 277 7.42 -10.93 -21.15
CA ASN A 277 8.75 -10.67 -21.70
C ASN A 277 9.12 -9.17 -21.72
N ASN A 278 9.05 -8.49 -20.57
CA ASN A 278 9.29 -7.05 -20.38
C ASN A 278 8.34 -6.12 -21.13
N ASN A 279 7.29 -6.65 -21.77
CA ASN A 279 6.21 -5.85 -22.31
C ASN A 279 5.00 -5.91 -21.38
N TYR A 280 4.43 -4.74 -21.13
CA TYR A 280 3.17 -4.59 -20.42
C TYR A 280 2.06 -4.38 -21.42
N PHE A 281 1.01 -5.19 -21.30
CA PHE A 281 -0.23 -5.03 -22.04
C PHE A 281 -1.30 -4.62 -21.04
N PHE A 282 -1.91 -3.48 -21.27
CA PHE A 282 -2.93 -2.92 -20.41
C PHE A 282 -4.31 -3.23 -20.99
N ILE A 283 -5.23 -3.67 -20.13
CA ILE A 283 -6.61 -3.93 -20.50
C ILE A 283 -7.49 -3.00 -19.65
N ASP A 284 -7.98 -1.94 -20.27
CA ASP A 284 -8.89 -0.97 -19.68
C ASP A 284 -10.22 -1.62 -19.23
N GLU A 285 -10.97 -0.93 -18.38
CA GLU A 285 -12.28 -1.37 -17.90
C GLU A 285 -13.24 -1.71 -19.05
N LYS A 286 -13.30 -0.82 -20.05
CA LYS A 286 -14.15 -1.00 -21.25
C LYS A 286 -13.81 -2.28 -22.00
N HIS A 287 -12.53 -2.57 -22.17
CA HIS A 287 -12.07 -3.79 -22.86
C HIS A 287 -12.37 -5.03 -22.02
N THR A 288 -12.20 -4.94 -20.70
CA THR A 288 -12.56 -6.02 -19.76
C THR A 288 -14.06 -6.33 -19.83
N LEU A 289 -14.93 -5.32 -19.81
CA LEU A 289 -16.38 -5.48 -19.97
C LEU A 289 -16.75 -6.17 -21.28
N ILE A 290 -16.11 -5.79 -22.40
CA ILE A 290 -16.35 -6.41 -23.70
C ILE A 290 -15.95 -7.89 -23.67
N ILE A 291 -14.76 -8.22 -23.14
CA ILE A 291 -14.28 -9.61 -23.03
C ILE A 291 -15.25 -10.46 -22.22
N VAL A 292 -15.78 -9.90 -21.13
CA VAL A 292 -16.73 -10.54 -20.23
C VAL A 292 -18.07 -10.77 -20.92
N LEU A 293 -18.63 -9.73 -21.55
CA LEU A 293 -19.89 -9.81 -22.27
C LEU A 293 -19.79 -10.85 -23.39
N CYS A 294 -18.69 -10.84 -24.16
CA CYS A 294 -18.41 -11.82 -25.20
C CYS A 294 -18.27 -13.24 -24.63
N SER A 295 -17.62 -13.41 -23.49
CA SER A 295 -17.44 -14.72 -22.83
C SER A 295 -18.78 -15.30 -22.35
N VAL A 296 -19.57 -14.49 -21.64
CA VAL A 296 -20.91 -14.88 -21.16
C VAL A 296 -21.83 -15.15 -22.35
N PHE A 297 -21.84 -14.27 -23.35
CA PHE A 297 -22.64 -14.44 -24.57
C PHE A 297 -22.26 -15.72 -25.32
N THR A 298 -20.96 -16.03 -25.47
CA THR A 298 -20.49 -17.26 -26.12
C THR A 298 -20.97 -18.50 -25.36
N ILE A 299 -20.93 -18.48 -24.03
CA ILE A 299 -21.41 -19.57 -23.19
C ILE A 299 -22.93 -19.72 -23.32
N LEU A 300 -23.68 -18.61 -23.28
CA LEU A 300 -25.14 -18.62 -23.46
C LEU A 300 -25.54 -19.09 -24.86
N LEU A 301 -24.88 -18.63 -25.91
CA LEU A 301 -25.07 -19.06 -27.29
C LEU A 301 -24.83 -20.57 -27.41
N PHE A 302 -23.73 -21.06 -26.84
CA PHE A 302 -23.44 -22.48 -26.79
C PHE A 302 -24.53 -23.27 -26.06
N PHE A 303 -25.00 -22.79 -24.91
CA PHE A 303 -26.10 -23.42 -24.19
C PHE A 303 -27.41 -23.39 -24.99
N ALA A 304 -27.69 -22.31 -25.72
CA ALA A 304 -28.87 -22.19 -26.56
C ALA A 304 -28.82 -23.18 -27.73
N ILE A 305 -27.70 -23.26 -28.44
CA ILE A 305 -27.47 -24.23 -29.53
C ILE A 305 -27.63 -25.66 -29.01
N ASN A 306 -26.98 -25.99 -27.90
CA ASN A 306 -27.12 -27.34 -27.29
C ASN A 306 -28.53 -27.60 -26.77
N SER A 307 -29.23 -26.58 -26.26
CA SER A 307 -30.62 -26.66 -25.82
C SER A 307 -31.55 -26.98 -26.97
N ILE A 308 -31.33 -26.39 -28.15
CA ILE A 308 -32.13 -26.70 -29.34
C ILE A 308 -31.90 -28.16 -29.77
N ILE A 309 -30.64 -28.59 -29.85
CA ILE A 309 -30.29 -29.95 -30.30
C ILE A 309 -30.71 -31.04 -29.29
N PHE A 310 -30.62 -30.75 -27.98
CA PHE A 310 -30.81 -31.74 -26.91
C PHE A 310 -31.88 -31.36 -25.88
N ARG A 311 -32.93 -30.64 -26.32
CA ARG A 311 -33.98 -30.03 -25.46
C ARG A 311 -34.48 -30.93 -24.33
N ARG A 312 -34.86 -32.16 -24.64
CA ARG A 312 -35.40 -33.12 -23.64
C ARG A 312 -34.35 -33.52 -22.59
N LYS A 313 -33.09 -33.74 -23.01
CA LYS A 313 -32.03 -34.16 -22.08
C LYS A 313 -31.67 -33.03 -21.11
N ILE A 314 -31.60 -31.80 -21.61
CA ILE A 314 -31.22 -30.63 -20.82
C ILE A 314 -32.26 -30.30 -19.74
N ILE A 315 -33.57 -30.32 -20.07
CA ILE A 315 -34.63 -30.11 -19.06
C ILE A 315 -34.54 -31.14 -17.95
N ILE A 316 -34.36 -32.42 -18.29
CA ILE A 316 -34.20 -33.49 -17.30
C ILE A 316 -32.96 -33.23 -16.43
N TYR A 317 -31.83 -32.81 -17.00
CA TYR A 317 -30.63 -32.49 -16.23
C TYR A 317 -30.83 -31.29 -15.30
N TRP A 318 -31.50 -30.24 -15.75
CA TRP A 318 -31.81 -29.05 -14.94
C TRP A 318 -32.75 -29.35 -13.77
N VAL A 319 -33.82 -30.12 -14.00
CA VAL A 319 -34.74 -30.53 -12.93
C VAL A 319 -34.01 -31.39 -11.88
N ILE A 320 -33.15 -32.32 -12.34
CA ILE A 320 -32.32 -33.12 -11.43
C ILE A 320 -31.34 -32.24 -10.66
N PHE A 321 -30.74 -31.24 -11.32
CA PHE A 321 -29.83 -30.29 -10.70
C PHE A 321 -30.54 -29.48 -9.61
N LEU A 322 -31.65 -28.80 -9.93
CA LEU A 322 -32.42 -27.98 -9.00
C LEU A 322 -32.92 -28.78 -7.79
N ARG A 323 -33.45 -29.99 -8.00
CA ARG A 323 -33.92 -30.84 -6.91
C ARG A 323 -32.79 -31.29 -5.97
N ARG A 324 -31.54 -31.26 -6.44
CA ARG A 324 -30.36 -31.76 -5.71
C ARG A 324 -29.34 -30.66 -5.40
N SER A 325 -29.68 -29.39 -5.62
CA SER A 325 -28.77 -28.25 -5.42
C SER A 325 -28.38 -28.06 -3.96
N TRP A 326 -29.21 -28.52 -3.02
CA TRP A 326 -28.92 -28.51 -1.58
C TRP A 326 -27.60 -29.23 -1.22
N ILE A 327 -27.15 -30.17 -2.05
CA ILE A 327 -25.85 -30.85 -1.88
C ILE A 327 -24.68 -29.87 -2.02
N LEU A 328 -24.84 -28.77 -2.76
CA LEU A 328 -23.84 -27.71 -2.85
C LEU A 328 -23.61 -27.04 -1.51
N LEU A 329 -24.67 -26.78 -0.73
CA LEU A 329 -24.57 -26.23 0.62
C LEU A 329 -23.80 -27.19 1.55
N LEU A 330 -24.03 -28.50 1.43
CA LEU A 330 -23.25 -29.49 2.16
C LEU A 330 -21.77 -29.47 1.77
N TYR A 331 -21.45 -29.36 0.48
CA TYR A 331 -20.06 -29.25 0.03
C TYR A 331 -19.39 -27.98 0.56
N ILE A 332 -20.09 -26.84 0.56
CA ILE A 332 -19.60 -25.59 1.14
C ILE A 332 -19.35 -25.77 2.65
N GLY A 333 -20.31 -26.32 3.40
CA GLY A 333 -20.16 -26.55 4.83
C GLY A 333 -19.00 -27.48 5.16
N LEU A 334 -18.75 -28.50 4.33
CA LEU A 334 -17.64 -29.42 4.53
C LEU A 334 -16.29 -28.78 4.17
N LEU A 335 -16.23 -27.96 3.11
CA LEU A 335 -15.03 -27.16 2.78
C LEU A 335 -14.69 -26.15 3.88
N LEU A 336 -15.71 -25.48 4.41
CA LEU A 336 -15.56 -24.53 5.51
C LEU A 336 -15.10 -25.25 6.78
N GLY A 337 -15.73 -26.37 7.14
CA GLY A 337 -15.32 -27.19 8.28
C GLY A 337 -13.88 -27.70 8.15
N SER A 338 -13.47 -28.16 6.96
CA SER A 338 -12.08 -28.60 6.74
C SER A 338 -11.08 -27.45 6.75
N LEU A 339 -11.47 -26.23 6.34
CA LEU A 339 -10.63 -25.03 6.41
C LEU A 339 -10.40 -24.62 7.86
N TYR A 340 -11.46 -24.63 8.68
CA TYR A 340 -11.34 -24.37 10.11
C TYR A 340 -10.46 -25.41 10.79
N LEU A 341 -10.62 -26.68 10.44
CA LEU A 341 -9.80 -27.75 11.00
C LEU A 341 -8.32 -27.61 10.59
N SER A 342 -8.02 -27.22 9.34
CA SER A 342 -6.63 -26.96 8.94
C SER A 342 -6.03 -25.78 9.68
N ARG A 343 -6.80 -24.70 9.93
CA ARG A 343 -6.36 -23.58 10.77
C ARG A 343 -6.04 -24.02 12.19
N ILE A 344 -6.90 -24.81 12.81
CA ILE A 344 -6.66 -25.37 14.16
C ILE A 344 -5.37 -26.19 14.17
N CYS A 345 -5.13 -27.03 13.17
CA CYS A 345 -3.90 -27.79 13.07
C CYS A 345 -2.65 -26.89 12.96
N ILE A 346 -2.69 -25.84 12.14
CA ILE A 346 -1.56 -24.88 12.03
C ILE A 346 -1.39 -24.09 13.31
N TRP A 347 -2.48 -23.71 13.97
CA TRP A 347 -2.43 -23.01 15.25
C TRP A 347 -1.80 -23.88 16.35
N ILE A 348 -2.15 -25.17 16.41
CA ILE A 348 -1.49 -26.13 17.31
C ILE A 348 0.00 -26.26 16.97
N TRP A 349 0.34 -26.34 15.68
CA TRP A 349 1.73 -26.37 15.23
C TRP A 349 2.51 -25.11 15.67
N LEU A 350 1.92 -23.92 15.50
CA LEU A 350 2.46 -22.65 15.96
C LEU A 350 2.65 -22.61 17.48
N MET A 351 1.69 -23.13 18.24
CA MET A 351 1.79 -23.22 19.71
C MET A 351 2.93 -24.13 20.17
N LEU A 352 3.20 -25.22 19.42
CA LEU A 352 4.28 -26.17 19.75
C LEU A 352 5.68 -25.62 19.40
N TYR A 353 5.79 -24.84 18.31
CA TYR A 353 7.08 -24.42 17.77
C TYR A 353 7.40 -22.92 17.96
N GLY A 354 6.48 -22.16 18.56
CA GLY A 354 6.61 -20.73 18.80
C GLY A 354 6.15 -19.88 17.62
N THR A 355 5.65 -18.67 17.92
CA THR A 355 5.28 -17.68 16.92
C THR A 355 6.53 -16.93 16.47
N THR A 356 7.29 -17.49 15.53
CA THR A 356 8.31 -16.69 14.83
C THR A 356 7.60 -15.61 14.00
N THR A 357 8.17 -14.40 13.97
CA THR A 357 7.62 -13.24 13.23
C THR A 357 7.52 -13.48 11.73
N SER A 358 8.26 -14.46 11.19
CA SER A 358 8.09 -14.99 9.85
C SER A 358 7.73 -16.47 9.91
N LEU A 359 6.57 -16.81 9.35
CA LEU A 359 6.22 -18.19 9.06
C LEU A 359 6.96 -18.63 7.80
N PRO A 360 7.61 -19.80 7.77
CA PRO A 360 8.34 -20.24 6.59
C PRO A 360 7.36 -20.47 5.43
N LEU A 361 7.80 -20.16 4.20
CA LEU A 361 7.07 -20.39 2.93
C LEU A 361 6.48 -21.81 2.85
N THR A 362 7.12 -22.78 3.51
CA THR A 362 6.64 -24.14 3.62
C THR A 362 5.22 -24.20 4.19
N VAL A 363 4.91 -23.49 5.27
CA VAL A 363 3.59 -23.45 5.94
C VAL A 363 2.50 -22.94 5.00
N VAL A 364 2.85 -22.00 4.14
CA VAL A 364 1.94 -21.43 3.13
C VAL A 364 1.50 -22.49 2.14
N ILE A 365 2.44 -23.28 1.61
CA ILE A 365 2.13 -24.37 0.68
C ILE A 365 1.42 -25.50 1.43
N LEU A 366 1.80 -25.70 2.69
CA LEU A 366 1.25 -26.73 3.56
C LEU A 366 -0.23 -26.52 3.85
N PHE A 367 -0.66 -25.28 4.09
CA PHE A 367 -2.03 -24.96 4.46
C PHE A 367 -3.09 -25.44 3.45
N PRO A 368 -3.04 -25.09 2.15
CA PRO A 368 -4.01 -25.58 1.18
C PRO A 368 -3.90 -27.09 1.01
N VAL A 369 -2.69 -27.67 1.04
CA VAL A 369 -2.52 -29.12 0.94
C VAL A 369 -3.19 -29.83 2.13
N LEU A 370 -2.98 -29.33 3.36
CA LEU A 370 -3.62 -29.82 4.56
C LEU A 370 -5.14 -29.65 4.50
N TRP A 371 -5.62 -28.49 4.09
CA TRP A 371 -7.05 -28.20 3.92
C TRP A 371 -7.71 -29.18 2.94
N PHE A 372 -7.15 -29.35 1.74
CA PHE A 372 -7.67 -30.29 0.74
C PHE A 372 -7.55 -31.76 1.15
N SER A 373 -6.52 -32.08 1.94
CA SER A 373 -6.34 -33.41 2.51
C SER A 373 -7.42 -33.73 3.55
N LEU A 374 -7.67 -32.80 4.48
CA LEU A 374 -8.77 -32.90 5.45
C LEU A 374 -10.13 -32.95 4.77
N PHE A 375 -10.37 -32.10 3.77
CA PHE A 375 -11.59 -32.18 2.95
C PHE A 375 -11.74 -33.57 2.32
N SER A 376 -10.67 -34.11 1.75
CA SER A 376 -10.66 -35.45 1.13
C SER A 376 -10.90 -36.57 2.14
N PHE A 377 -10.48 -36.39 3.39
CA PHE A 377 -10.70 -37.32 4.51
C PHE A 377 -12.14 -37.29 5.02
N ILE A 378 -12.77 -36.10 5.10
CA ILE A 378 -14.13 -35.91 5.61
C ILE A 378 -15.19 -36.17 4.51
N SER A 379 -14.86 -35.91 3.24
CA SER A 379 -15.77 -36.09 2.08
C SER A 379 -16.46 -37.47 1.97
N PRO A 380 -15.85 -38.62 2.36
CA PRO A 380 -16.52 -39.91 2.40
C PRO A 380 -17.76 -39.95 3.30
N ILE A 381 -17.85 -39.13 4.35
CA ILE A 381 -19.03 -39.04 5.23
C ILE A 381 -20.27 -38.67 4.41
N LEU A 382 -20.11 -37.79 3.41
CA LEU A 382 -21.21 -37.43 2.51
C LEU A 382 -21.73 -38.65 1.72
N GLN A 383 -20.94 -39.72 1.51
CA GLN A 383 -21.40 -40.89 0.75
C GLN A 383 -22.54 -41.64 1.43
N ASN A 384 -22.74 -41.46 2.74
CA ASN A 384 -23.89 -41.99 3.46
C ASN A 384 -25.19 -41.26 3.09
N ILE A 385 -25.08 -40.05 2.56
CA ILE A 385 -26.19 -39.24 2.05
C ILE A 385 -26.40 -39.60 0.57
N THR A 386 -27.63 -39.48 0.06
CA THR A 386 -27.99 -39.79 -1.33
C THR A 386 -27.41 -38.80 -2.35
N ILE A 387 -26.09 -38.82 -2.54
CA ILE A 387 -25.36 -37.96 -3.48
C ILE A 387 -25.64 -38.40 -4.94
N PRO A 388 -25.74 -37.48 -5.93
CA PRO A 388 -25.84 -37.82 -7.34
C PRO A 388 -24.56 -38.52 -7.80
N LYS A 389 -24.71 -39.71 -8.39
CA LYS A 389 -23.59 -40.48 -8.97
C LYS A 389 -23.25 -40.08 -10.40
N ARG A 390 -24.04 -39.19 -11.02
CA ARG A 390 -23.87 -38.77 -12.42
C ARG A 390 -22.78 -37.69 -12.48
N SER A 391 -21.77 -37.89 -13.33
CA SER A 391 -20.68 -36.95 -13.58
C SER A 391 -21.15 -35.61 -14.14
N SER A 392 -22.25 -35.61 -14.91
CA SER A 392 -22.84 -34.39 -15.49
C SER A 392 -23.33 -33.39 -14.44
N PHE A 393 -23.85 -33.86 -13.30
CA PHE A 393 -24.35 -33.00 -12.22
C PHE A 393 -23.24 -32.07 -11.70
N TYR A 394 -22.06 -32.60 -11.41
CA TYR A 394 -20.95 -31.84 -10.85
C TYR A 394 -20.35 -30.85 -11.83
N GLY A 395 -20.27 -31.22 -13.12
CA GLY A 395 -19.80 -30.29 -14.16
C GLY A 395 -20.73 -29.09 -14.31
N GLN A 396 -22.05 -29.32 -14.38
CA GLN A 396 -23.01 -28.22 -14.47
C GLN A 396 -23.09 -27.39 -13.19
N SER A 397 -22.99 -28.04 -12.03
CA SER A 397 -22.89 -27.33 -10.75
C SER A 397 -21.64 -26.45 -10.70
N GLY A 398 -20.50 -26.94 -11.17
CA GLY A 398 -19.26 -26.17 -11.25
C GLY A 398 -19.41 -24.93 -12.11
N ILE A 399 -20.03 -25.05 -13.29
CA ILE A 399 -20.34 -23.90 -14.17
C ILE A 399 -21.25 -22.89 -13.46
N LEU A 400 -22.32 -23.34 -12.79
CA LEU A 400 -23.24 -22.41 -12.13
C LEU A 400 -22.57 -21.68 -10.97
N VAL A 401 -21.80 -22.39 -10.15
CA VAL A 401 -21.07 -21.80 -9.03
C VAL A 401 -20.05 -20.79 -9.52
N ILE A 402 -19.27 -21.09 -10.57
CA ILE A 402 -18.30 -20.13 -11.11
C ILE A 402 -18.98 -18.94 -11.80
N LEU A 403 -20.15 -19.12 -12.43
CA LEU A 403 -20.94 -18.00 -12.95
C LEU A 403 -21.44 -17.08 -11.82
N PHE A 404 -21.91 -17.65 -10.71
CA PHE A 404 -22.25 -16.85 -9.54
C PHE A 404 -21.02 -16.19 -8.92
N GLY A 405 -19.87 -16.88 -8.91
CA GLY A 405 -18.59 -16.30 -8.53
C GLY A 405 -18.14 -15.16 -9.43
N LEU A 406 -18.38 -15.26 -10.74
CA LEU A 406 -18.13 -14.19 -11.70
C LEU A 406 -19.01 -12.98 -11.42
N LEU A 407 -20.31 -13.19 -11.16
CA LEU A 407 -21.23 -12.11 -10.78
C LEU A 407 -20.81 -11.45 -9.46
N LEU A 408 -20.43 -12.26 -8.47
CA LEU A 408 -19.92 -11.76 -7.19
C LEU A 408 -18.61 -10.99 -7.38
N ALA A 409 -17.71 -11.48 -8.24
CA ALA A 409 -16.48 -10.79 -8.59
C ALA A 409 -16.78 -9.42 -9.21
N ILE A 410 -17.70 -9.33 -10.18
CA ILE A 410 -18.16 -8.04 -10.75
C ILE A 410 -18.64 -7.08 -9.66
N THR A 411 -19.40 -7.57 -8.68
CA THR A 411 -19.93 -6.70 -7.61
C THR A 411 -18.86 -6.23 -6.62
N ILE A 412 -17.75 -6.96 -6.49
CA ILE A 412 -16.61 -6.54 -5.67
C ILE A 412 -15.74 -5.59 -6.50
N ASP A 413 -15.24 -6.08 -7.63
CA ASP A 413 -14.34 -5.35 -8.50
C ASP A 413 -14.20 -6.05 -9.86
N ILE A 414 -14.28 -5.28 -10.93
CA ILE A 414 -14.13 -5.80 -12.29
C ILE A 414 -12.69 -6.27 -12.58
N SER A 415 -11.69 -5.79 -11.85
CA SER A 415 -10.31 -6.27 -12.01
C SER A 415 -10.16 -7.77 -11.70
N PHE A 416 -11.05 -8.41 -10.93
CA PHE A 416 -11.00 -9.87 -10.69
C PHE A 416 -11.51 -10.70 -11.87
N MET A 417 -12.16 -10.09 -12.86
CA MET A 417 -12.83 -10.82 -13.93
C MET A 417 -11.91 -11.74 -14.75
N PRO A 418 -10.68 -11.35 -15.14
CA PRO A 418 -9.79 -12.23 -15.88
C PRO A 418 -9.55 -13.57 -15.17
N VAL A 419 -9.43 -13.54 -13.83
CA VAL A 419 -9.23 -14.73 -12.99
C VAL A 419 -10.43 -15.69 -13.08
N PHE A 420 -11.64 -15.14 -13.00
CA PHE A 420 -12.86 -15.93 -13.09
C PHE A 420 -13.19 -16.37 -14.52
N ILE A 421 -12.85 -15.58 -15.55
CA ILE A 421 -13.00 -15.97 -16.95
C ILE A 421 -12.09 -17.15 -17.29
N TRP A 422 -10.84 -17.12 -16.83
CA TRP A 422 -9.91 -18.25 -16.97
C TRP A 422 -10.47 -19.52 -16.33
N ALA A 423 -10.91 -19.43 -15.08
CA ALA A 423 -11.54 -20.54 -14.37
C ALA A 423 -12.79 -21.04 -15.09
N LEU A 424 -13.66 -20.13 -15.54
CA LEU A 424 -14.89 -20.43 -16.28
C LEU A 424 -14.61 -21.18 -17.58
N PHE A 425 -13.61 -20.75 -18.36
CA PHE A 425 -13.21 -21.42 -19.59
C PHE A 425 -12.82 -22.89 -19.36
N TRP A 426 -11.94 -23.17 -18.40
CA TRP A 426 -11.52 -24.53 -18.10
C TRP A 426 -12.63 -25.37 -17.46
N ILE A 427 -13.42 -24.80 -16.55
CA ILE A 427 -14.58 -25.48 -15.96
C ILE A 427 -15.60 -25.83 -17.03
N PHE A 428 -15.85 -24.93 -17.97
CA PHE A 428 -16.73 -25.15 -19.11
C PHE A 428 -16.21 -26.28 -19.99
N LEU A 429 -14.93 -26.23 -20.42
CA LEU A 429 -14.31 -27.28 -21.24
C LEU A 429 -14.39 -28.67 -20.57
N GLY A 430 -14.02 -28.76 -19.28
CA GLY A 430 -14.12 -30.00 -18.52
C GLY A 430 -15.56 -30.48 -18.35
N SER A 431 -16.50 -29.55 -18.14
CA SER A 431 -17.93 -29.88 -18.01
C SER A 431 -18.57 -30.40 -19.29
N LEU A 432 -18.05 -30.03 -20.47
CA LEU A 432 -18.58 -30.50 -21.75
C LEU A 432 -18.00 -31.85 -22.15
N VAL A 433 -16.69 -32.01 -22.07
CA VAL A 433 -16.01 -33.17 -22.64
C VAL A 433 -16.12 -34.37 -21.70
N HIS A 434 -16.46 -35.55 -22.23
CA HIS A 434 -16.58 -36.80 -21.45
C HIS A 434 -15.26 -37.60 -21.38
N ASN A 435 -14.13 -36.95 -21.70
CA ASN A 435 -12.80 -37.53 -21.65
C ASN A 435 -12.15 -37.27 -20.28
N TYR A 436 -11.63 -38.33 -19.65
CA TYR A 436 -10.91 -38.25 -18.38
C TYR A 436 -9.72 -37.29 -18.44
N PHE A 437 -8.90 -37.37 -19.49
CA PHE A 437 -7.69 -36.56 -19.60
C PHE A 437 -7.99 -35.06 -19.72
N ILE A 438 -8.98 -34.69 -20.53
CA ILE A 438 -9.39 -33.29 -20.69
C ILE A 438 -9.99 -32.75 -19.38
N ASN A 439 -10.80 -33.55 -18.67
CA ASN A 439 -11.31 -33.16 -17.35
C ASN A 439 -10.19 -33.01 -16.31
N LEU A 440 -9.20 -33.91 -16.32
CA LEU A 440 -8.05 -33.84 -15.44
C LEU A 440 -7.25 -32.56 -15.70
N LEU A 441 -6.90 -32.29 -16.96
CA LEU A 441 -6.20 -31.07 -17.36
C LEU A 441 -6.99 -29.82 -16.98
N SER A 442 -8.30 -29.80 -17.27
CA SER A 442 -9.18 -28.69 -16.90
C SER A 442 -9.26 -28.49 -15.39
N SER A 443 -9.32 -29.57 -14.60
CA SER A 443 -9.35 -29.48 -13.13
C SER A 443 -8.04 -28.99 -12.53
N LEU A 444 -6.91 -29.22 -13.22
CA LEU A 444 -5.61 -28.72 -12.79
C LEU A 444 -5.39 -27.27 -13.22
N LEU A 445 -5.78 -26.90 -14.44
CA LEU A 445 -5.56 -25.55 -15.00
C LEU A 445 -6.56 -24.50 -14.50
N ALA A 446 -7.78 -24.89 -14.16
CA ALA A 446 -8.80 -23.96 -13.68
C ALA A 446 -8.37 -23.14 -12.44
N PRO A 447 -7.79 -23.72 -11.37
CA PRO A 447 -7.35 -22.95 -10.21
C PRO A 447 -5.97 -22.28 -10.35
N VAL A 448 -5.25 -22.46 -11.48
CA VAL A 448 -3.84 -22.04 -11.60
C VAL A 448 -3.64 -20.56 -11.31
N GLN A 449 -4.47 -19.67 -11.86
CA GLN A 449 -4.30 -18.23 -11.63
C GLN A 449 -4.49 -17.85 -10.16
N ILE A 450 -5.48 -18.44 -9.48
CA ILE A 450 -5.69 -18.23 -8.04
C ILE A 450 -4.50 -18.77 -7.23
N ILE A 451 -3.94 -19.92 -7.62
CA ILE A 451 -2.75 -20.49 -6.96
C ILE A 451 -1.52 -19.60 -7.19
N ILE A 452 -1.32 -19.06 -8.39
CA ILE A 452 -0.21 -18.14 -8.69
C ILE A 452 -0.33 -16.88 -7.82
N LEU A 453 -1.51 -16.26 -7.78
CA LEU A 453 -1.78 -15.11 -6.93
C LEU A 453 -1.53 -15.44 -5.44
N TYR A 454 -1.98 -16.60 -4.97
CA TYR A 454 -1.73 -17.09 -3.61
C TYR A 454 -0.25 -17.31 -3.28
N ILE A 455 0.54 -17.82 -4.23
CA ILE A 455 1.99 -18.04 -4.01
C ILE A 455 2.72 -16.70 -4.00
N LEU A 456 2.45 -15.82 -4.96
CA LEU A 456 3.11 -14.52 -5.06
C LEU A 456 2.86 -13.66 -3.82
N THR A 457 1.61 -13.63 -3.36
CA THR A 457 1.23 -12.94 -2.13
C THR A 457 1.98 -13.46 -0.92
N ALA A 458 2.05 -14.77 -0.76
CA ALA A 458 2.77 -15.38 0.35
C ALA A 458 4.29 -15.16 0.30
N VAL A 459 4.91 -15.19 -0.88
CA VAL A 459 6.34 -14.94 -1.01
C VAL A 459 6.69 -13.51 -0.59
N LYS A 460 5.82 -12.54 -0.89
CA LYS A 460 6.15 -11.11 -0.77
C LYS A 460 5.64 -10.44 0.50
N ASN A 461 4.52 -10.89 1.08
CA ASN A 461 3.91 -10.17 2.20
C ASN A 461 3.60 -11.07 3.41
N ASN A 462 4.25 -10.77 4.53
CA ASN A 462 3.99 -11.46 5.80
C ASN A 462 2.64 -11.07 6.45
N ALA A 463 2.01 -9.97 6.01
CA ALA A 463 0.78 -9.44 6.61
C ALA A 463 -0.49 -10.25 6.26
N ILE A 464 -0.41 -11.17 5.29
CA ILE A 464 -1.54 -11.98 4.81
C ILE A 464 -1.78 -13.20 5.70
N TYR A 465 -0.76 -13.61 6.45
CA TYR A 465 -0.81 -14.76 7.34
C TYR A 465 -1.87 -14.63 8.44
N PRO A 466 -2.07 -13.47 9.09
CA PRO A 466 -3.24 -13.18 9.92
C PRO A 466 -4.57 -13.55 9.27
N LEU A 467 -4.78 -13.18 8.01
CA LEU A 467 -6.09 -13.29 7.34
C LEU A 467 -6.48 -14.75 7.01
N TYR A 468 -5.49 -15.59 6.71
CA TYR A 468 -5.72 -17.00 6.32
C TYR A 468 -5.49 -18.00 7.45
N ILE A 469 -4.56 -17.74 8.37
CA ILE A 469 -4.13 -18.69 9.40
C ILE A 469 -4.87 -18.44 10.71
N TYR A 470 -5.12 -17.18 11.08
CA TYR A 470 -5.86 -16.89 12.30
C TYR A 470 -7.38 -17.05 12.08
N PRO A 471 -8.11 -17.59 13.06
CA PRO A 471 -9.54 -17.90 12.93
C PRO A 471 -10.48 -16.67 12.87
N SER A 472 -10.00 -15.46 12.59
CA SER A 472 -10.69 -14.22 12.98
C SER A 472 -11.89 -13.81 12.13
N GLN A 473 -12.05 -14.30 10.88
CA GLN A 473 -13.17 -13.87 10.03
C GLN A 473 -13.85 -15.03 9.29
N PHE A 474 -15.04 -15.43 9.77
CA PHE A 474 -15.90 -16.44 9.14
C PHE A 474 -16.28 -16.07 7.70
N GLN A 475 -16.46 -14.78 7.43
CA GLN A 475 -16.78 -14.26 6.11
C GLN A 475 -15.71 -14.63 5.07
N ASN A 476 -14.42 -14.41 5.38
CA ASN A 476 -13.32 -14.76 4.48
C ASN A 476 -13.25 -16.27 4.20
N SER A 477 -13.51 -17.08 5.22
CA SER A 477 -13.57 -18.54 5.09
C SER A 477 -14.71 -18.99 4.18
N LEU A 478 -15.87 -18.33 4.28
CA LEU A 478 -17.02 -18.60 3.43
C LEU A 478 -16.73 -18.22 1.98
N VAL A 479 -16.18 -17.04 1.75
CA VAL A 479 -15.78 -16.57 0.41
C VAL A 479 -14.74 -17.50 -0.22
N LEU A 480 -13.69 -17.87 0.53
CA LEU A 480 -12.66 -18.79 0.04
C LEU A 480 -13.24 -20.18 -0.28
N SER A 481 -14.11 -20.71 0.58
CA SER A 481 -14.78 -22.00 0.34
C SER A 481 -15.66 -21.94 -0.91
N PHE A 482 -16.34 -20.81 -1.13
CA PHE A 482 -17.15 -20.57 -2.31
C PHE A 482 -16.31 -20.50 -3.60
N ILE A 483 -15.18 -19.77 -3.57
CA ILE A 483 -14.25 -19.66 -4.70
C ILE A 483 -13.63 -21.02 -5.07
N VAL A 484 -13.36 -21.87 -4.07
CA VAL A 484 -12.72 -23.19 -4.28
C VAL A 484 -13.70 -24.28 -4.70
N LEU A 485 -14.98 -24.15 -4.33
CA LEU A 485 -16.04 -25.10 -4.65
C LEU A 485 -16.11 -25.56 -6.12
N PRO A 486 -16.08 -24.69 -7.15
CA PRO A 486 -16.22 -25.13 -8.53
C PRO A 486 -15.08 -26.06 -8.97
N PHE A 487 -13.86 -25.86 -8.45
CA PHE A 487 -12.71 -26.73 -8.73
C PHE A 487 -12.88 -28.11 -8.08
N ILE A 488 -13.39 -28.15 -6.85
CA ILE A 488 -13.69 -29.40 -6.15
C ILE A 488 -14.79 -30.20 -6.86
N LEU A 489 -15.83 -29.54 -7.35
CA LEU A 489 -16.89 -30.17 -8.13
C LEU A 489 -16.34 -30.76 -9.43
N LEU A 490 -15.48 -30.03 -10.14
CA LEU A 490 -14.82 -30.52 -11.34
C LEU A 490 -13.87 -31.70 -11.06
N TRP A 491 -13.08 -31.63 -9.99
CA TRP A 491 -12.22 -32.73 -9.54
C TRP A 491 -13.04 -33.98 -9.20
N LYS A 492 -14.18 -33.81 -8.51
CA LYS A 492 -15.11 -34.92 -8.20
C LYS A 492 -15.66 -35.57 -9.46
N ARG A 493 -16.00 -34.76 -10.48
CA ARG A 493 -16.40 -35.25 -11.81
C ARG A 493 -15.31 -36.10 -12.45
N THR A 494 -14.07 -35.63 -12.46
CA THR A 494 -12.91 -36.35 -13.03
C THR A 494 -12.76 -37.74 -12.39
N ILE A 495 -12.90 -37.83 -11.06
CA ILE A 495 -12.85 -39.10 -10.33
C ILE A 495 -13.99 -40.04 -10.77
N LEU A 496 -15.22 -39.52 -10.91
CA LEU A 496 -16.37 -40.34 -11.31
C LEU A 496 -16.23 -40.89 -12.73
N LEU A 497 -15.69 -40.11 -13.67
CA LEU A 497 -15.44 -40.56 -15.05
C LEU A 497 -14.41 -41.70 -15.10
N ARG A 498 -13.39 -41.67 -14.24
CA ARG A 498 -12.42 -42.76 -14.11
C ARG A 498 -13.06 -44.05 -13.62
N ILE A 499 -13.89 -43.95 -12.57
CA ILE A 499 -14.58 -45.09 -11.96
C ILE A 499 -15.60 -45.71 -12.93
N GLN A 500 -16.26 -44.92 -13.78
CA GLN A 500 -17.20 -45.45 -14.78
C GLN A 500 -16.51 -46.28 -15.87
N LYS A 501 -15.27 -45.93 -16.23
CA LYS A 501 -14.49 -46.70 -17.22
C LYS A 501 -13.87 -47.97 -16.64
N SER A 502 -13.48 -48.00 -15.36
CA SER A 502 -12.96 -49.21 -14.73
C SER A 502 -14.11 -50.05 -14.13
N LYS A 503 -14.36 -51.26 -14.66
CA LYS A 503 -15.37 -52.21 -14.12
C LYS A 503 -15.11 -52.67 -12.66
N GLN A 504 -14.14 -52.09 -11.95
CA GLN A 504 -13.70 -52.51 -10.63
C GLN A 504 -14.48 -51.84 -9.49
N ARG A 505 -15.69 -52.35 -9.22
CA ARG A 505 -16.46 -52.01 -7.99
C ARG A 505 -15.67 -52.34 -6.70
N LEU A 506 -14.85 -53.39 -6.71
CA LEU A 506 -14.09 -53.87 -5.55
C LEU A 506 -12.92 -52.95 -5.13
N GLN A 507 -12.36 -52.14 -6.04
CA GLN A 507 -11.28 -51.21 -5.67
C GLN A 507 -11.77 -49.94 -4.97
N ARG A 508 -13.09 -49.66 -4.98
CA ARG A 508 -13.65 -48.42 -4.43
C ARG A 508 -13.39 -48.24 -2.94
N ASN A 509 -13.36 -49.33 -2.15
CA ASN A 509 -13.06 -49.26 -0.72
C ASN A 509 -11.55 -49.09 -0.43
N LYS A 510 -10.68 -49.67 -1.28
CA LYS A 510 -9.21 -49.52 -1.15
C LYS A 510 -8.76 -48.07 -1.34
N TYR A 511 -9.43 -47.31 -2.23
CA TYR A 511 -9.12 -45.89 -2.44
C TYR A 511 -9.51 -44.97 -1.28
N GLY A 512 -10.47 -45.36 -0.43
CA GLY A 512 -10.80 -44.60 0.77
C GLY A 512 -9.69 -44.69 1.83
N ILE A 513 -9.22 -45.92 2.06
CA ILE A 513 -8.14 -46.22 3.00
C ILE A 513 -6.82 -45.57 2.53
N SER A 514 -6.48 -45.64 1.24
CA SER A 514 -5.25 -45.03 0.73
C SER A 514 -5.23 -43.51 0.90
N LYS A 515 -6.39 -42.85 0.77
CA LYS A 515 -6.51 -41.40 0.99
C LYS A 515 -6.38 -41.06 2.46
N ALA A 516 -7.03 -41.82 3.35
CA ALA A 516 -6.89 -41.62 4.79
C ALA A 516 -5.44 -41.81 5.25
N ILE A 517 -4.76 -42.85 4.77
CA ILE A 517 -3.33 -43.08 5.04
C ILE A 517 -2.49 -41.91 4.50
N PHE A 518 -2.73 -41.45 3.26
CA PHE A 518 -2.01 -40.29 2.71
C PHE A 518 -2.23 -39.03 3.55
N THR A 519 -3.46 -38.76 4.00
CA THR A 519 -3.78 -37.61 4.85
C THR A 519 -3.09 -37.70 6.21
N VAL A 520 -3.09 -38.87 6.84
CA VAL A 520 -2.41 -39.09 8.13
C VAL A 520 -0.89 -38.99 7.99
N VAL A 521 -0.31 -39.59 6.95
CA VAL A 521 1.14 -39.47 6.68
C VAL A 521 1.52 -38.03 6.38
N LEU A 522 0.74 -37.31 5.57
CA LEU A 522 0.96 -35.90 5.32
C LEU A 522 0.88 -35.10 6.63
N LEU A 523 -0.13 -35.33 7.46
CA LEU A 523 -0.24 -34.68 8.78
C LEU A 523 0.98 -34.98 9.67
N LEU A 524 1.47 -36.21 9.68
CA LEU A 524 2.68 -36.59 10.43
C LEU A 524 3.94 -35.94 9.87
N VAL A 525 4.07 -35.83 8.55
CA VAL A 525 5.18 -35.12 7.88
C VAL A 525 5.12 -33.64 8.24
N ILE A 526 3.94 -33.03 8.23
CA ILE A 526 3.71 -31.64 8.64
C ILE A 526 4.16 -31.41 10.08
N LEU A 527 3.76 -32.29 10.99
CA LEU A 527 4.17 -32.24 12.39
C LEU A 527 5.67 -32.52 12.57
N SER A 528 6.30 -33.27 11.68
CA SER A 528 7.72 -33.63 11.74
C SER A 528 8.65 -32.58 11.11
N ILE A 529 8.16 -31.78 10.16
CA ILE A 529 8.89 -30.63 9.63
C ILE A 529 8.84 -29.55 10.71
N GLY A 530 9.79 -29.61 11.65
CA GLY A 530 10.06 -28.51 12.56
C GLY A 530 10.43 -27.26 11.75
N PRO A 531 10.16 -26.04 12.26
CA PRO A 531 10.64 -24.84 11.61
C PRO A 531 12.16 -24.97 11.46
N THR A 532 12.66 -24.79 10.24
CA THR A 532 14.07 -24.45 10.07
C THR A 532 14.28 -23.22 10.93
N ILE A 533 15.08 -23.34 11.99
CA ILE A 533 15.42 -22.25 12.88
C ILE A 533 16.16 -21.24 12.02
N ILE A 534 15.42 -20.34 11.38
CA ILE A 534 15.96 -19.09 10.90
C ILE A 534 16.25 -18.38 12.21
N SER A 535 17.51 -18.44 12.61
CA SER A 535 18.04 -17.66 13.72
C SER A 535 17.67 -16.21 13.42
N THR A 536 16.59 -15.73 14.04
CA THR A 536 16.28 -14.32 14.11
C THR A 536 17.33 -13.74 15.03
N ASN A 537 18.51 -13.51 14.47
CA ASN A 537 19.62 -12.83 15.11
C ASN A 537 19.32 -11.34 15.37
N ASN A 538 18.13 -10.86 14.98
CA ASN A 538 17.62 -9.56 15.40
C ASN A 538 16.88 -9.70 16.74
N LYS A 539 17.63 -10.09 17.77
CA LYS A 539 17.46 -9.39 19.04
C LYS A 539 18.34 -8.16 18.90
N ASP A 540 17.76 -7.08 18.37
CA ASP A 540 18.10 -5.74 18.80
C ASP A 540 17.81 -5.68 20.31
N LYS A 541 18.73 -6.27 21.08
CA LYS A 541 19.00 -5.76 22.40
C LYS A 541 19.70 -4.44 22.12
N ASP A 542 18.90 -3.39 21.97
CA ASP A 542 19.35 -2.03 22.25
C ASP A 542 19.86 -2.05 23.69
N VAL A 543 21.12 -2.39 23.85
CA VAL A 543 21.87 -2.14 25.07
C VAL A 543 22.02 -0.62 25.08
N THR A 544 21.01 0.04 25.64
CA THR A 544 21.03 1.47 25.92
C THR A 544 22.17 1.71 26.91
N THR A 545 23.33 2.11 26.40
CA THR A 545 24.41 2.64 27.22
C THR A 545 24.06 4.07 27.56
N ASN A 546 23.75 4.32 28.84
CA ASN A 546 23.70 5.68 29.35
C ASN A 546 25.11 6.28 29.17
N SER A 547 25.21 7.25 28.28
CA SER A 547 26.42 8.05 28.10
C SER A 547 26.61 8.94 29.33
N ASP A 548 27.76 8.86 29.98
CA ASP A 548 28.11 9.76 31.11
C ASP A 548 28.20 11.23 30.69
N THR A 549 28.33 11.52 29.38
CA THR A 549 28.28 12.88 28.85
C THR A 549 26.87 13.20 28.35
N PRO A 550 26.21 14.25 28.88
CA PRO A 550 24.87 14.64 28.43
C PRO A 550 24.94 15.23 27.03
N LEU A 551 24.12 14.70 26.11
CA LEU A 551 24.03 15.10 24.70
C LEU A 551 23.57 16.56 24.53
N PHE A 552 22.78 17.07 25.48
CA PHE A 552 22.27 18.43 25.48
C PHE A 552 22.20 19.01 26.90
N SER A 553 22.09 20.33 27.01
CA SER A 553 21.77 21.04 28.25
C SER A 553 20.47 21.80 28.07
N THR A 554 19.70 21.93 29.14
CA THR A 554 18.38 22.58 29.13
C THR A 554 18.38 23.82 30.01
N ASN A 555 17.79 24.91 29.52
CA ASN A 555 17.46 26.08 30.32
C ASN A 555 15.95 26.28 30.25
N LEU A 556 15.31 26.42 31.41
CA LEU A 556 13.88 26.65 31.53
C LEU A 556 13.66 28.09 31.99
N SER A 557 12.87 28.85 31.25
CA SER A 557 12.32 30.12 31.68
C SER A 557 10.80 30.04 31.69
N SER A 558 10.16 30.71 32.64
CA SER A 558 8.71 30.77 32.71
C SER A 558 8.24 32.18 32.95
N THR A 559 7.25 32.59 32.18
CA THR A 559 6.57 33.88 32.30
C THR A 559 5.09 33.62 32.52
N SER A 560 4.48 34.30 33.49
CA SER A 560 3.05 34.18 33.77
C SER A 560 2.33 35.46 33.37
N PHE A 561 1.26 35.33 32.60
CA PHE A 561 0.42 36.44 32.20
C PHE A 561 -1.05 36.06 32.36
N LEU A 562 -1.78 36.82 33.19
CA LEU A 562 -3.18 36.54 33.55
C LEU A 562 -3.37 35.10 34.10
N ASN A 563 -4.18 34.30 33.42
CA ASN A 563 -4.52 32.91 33.75
C ASN A 563 -3.66 31.90 32.98
N GLN A 564 -2.67 32.38 32.23
CA GLN A 564 -1.80 31.56 31.39
C GLN A 564 -0.35 31.68 31.86
N LYS A 565 0.42 30.64 31.56
CA LYS A 565 1.84 30.54 31.86
C LYS A 565 2.54 30.00 30.62
N THR A 566 3.45 30.80 30.09
CA THR A 566 4.33 30.40 28.99
C THR A 566 5.59 29.82 29.60
N ILE A 567 5.97 28.64 29.12
CA ILE A 567 7.19 27.94 29.52
C ILE A 567 8.06 27.85 28.29
N SER A 568 9.16 28.59 28.30
CA SER A 568 10.15 28.60 27.24
C SER A 568 11.29 27.66 27.63
N ILE A 569 11.49 26.61 26.85
CA ILE A 569 12.56 25.63 27.06
C ILE A 569 13.58 25.80 25.96
N MET A 570 14.81 26.14 26.35
CA MET A 570 15.95 26.19 25.46
C MET A 570 16.78 24.91 25.61
N LEU A 571 16.82 24.12 24.55
CA LEU A 571 17.69 22.97 24.39
C LEU A 571 18.96 23.41 23.67
N LYS A 572 20.11 23.27 24.33
CA LYS A 572 21.43 23.50 23.74
C LYS A 572 22.12 22.16 23.53
N ALA A 573 22.16 21.70 22.28
CA ALA A 573 22.83 20.46 21.90
C ALA A 573 24.35 20.63 21.98
N LYS A 574 25.04 19.70 22.64
CA LYS A 574 26.52 19.65 22.66
C LYS A 574 27.07 18.84 21.49
N THR A 575 26.29 17.89 21.01
CA THR A 575 26.56 17.04 19.85
C THR A 575 25.34 17.04 18.92
N THR A 576 25.48 16.49 17.73
CA THR A 576 24.32 16.19 16.87
C THR A 576 23.37 15.26 17.60
N ILE A 577 22.07 15.51 17.48
CA ILE A 577 21.00 14.72 18.08
C ILE A 577 20.07 14.33 16.93
N ASP A 578 19.63 13.08 16.89
CA ASP A 578 18.78 12.60 15.79
C ASP A 578 17.30 12.87 16.11
N ARG A 579 16.93 12.76 17.40
CA ARG A 579 15.55 12.80 17.86
C ARG A 579 15.41 13.34 19.27
N TYR A 580 14.41 14.18 19.52
CA TYR A 580 13.94 14.55 20.86
C TYR A 580 12.55 13.98 21.12
N GLN A 581 12.40 13.26 22.21
CA GLN A 581 11.11 12.81 22.73
C GLN A 581 10.77 13.64 23.96
N ILE A 582 9.69 14.42 23.87
CA ILE A 582 9.29 15.37 24.91
C ILE A 582 7.96 14.91 25.47
N TYR A 583 7.94 14.60 26.77
CA TYR A 583 6.75 14.21 27.50
C TYR A 583 6.39 15.30 28.50
N VAL A 584 5.14 15.75 28.48
CA VAL A 584 4.57 16.55 29.57
C VAL A 584 3.83 15.57 30.46
N LEU A 585 4.44 15.26 31.60
CA LEU A 585 3.97 14.29 32.57
C LEU A 585 3.04 14.93 33.57
N LYS A 586 1.95 14.22 33.83
CA LYS A 586 0.95 14.56 34.83
C LYS A 586 1.44 14.20 36.23
N ASN A 587 1.58 15.21 37.10
CA ASN A 587 1.85 14.95 38.51
C ASN A 587 0.55 14.71 39.30
N ASP A 588 -0.52 15.51 39.10
CA ASP A 588 -1.74 15.45 39.93
C ASP A 588 -3.10 15.68 39.19
N VAL A 589 -3.12 16.09 37.90
CA VAL A 589 -4.34 16.61 37.23
C VAL A 589 -4.95 15.63 36.24
N GLN A 590 -6.24 15.31 36.31
CA GLN A 590 -6.86 14.28 35.45
C GLN A 590 -6.64 14.45 33.93
N ASN A 591 -6.57 15.68 33.41
CA ASN A 591 -6.23 15.98 32.01
C ASN A 591 -5.33 17.22 31.93
N ILE A 592 -4.25 17.15 31.15
CA ILE A 592 -3.42 18.31 30.84
C ILE A 592 -4.12 19.14 29.77
N SER A 593 -4.33 20.43 30.03
CA SER A 593 -4.93 21.36 29.06
C SER A 593 -3.85 22.19 28.39
N LEU A 594 -3.36 21.73 27.23
CA LEU A 594 -2.45 22.49 26.40
C LEU A 594 -3.23 23.59 25.66
N ILE A 595 -2.85 24.86 25.87
CA ILE A 595 -3.50 25.99 25.20
C ILE A 595 -2.88 26.17 23.81
N GLU A 596 -1.55 26.28 23.75
CA GLU A 596 -0.78 26.48 22.53
C GLU A 596 0.64 25.95 22.73
N SER A 597 1.30 25.54 21.65
CA SER A 597 2.68 25.07 21.66
C SER A 597 3.33 25.35 20.32
N THR A 598 4.63 25.65 20.33
CA THR A 598 5.43 25.79 19.10
C THR A 598 5.73 24.46 18.42
N ILE A 599 5.52 23.34 19.12
CA ILE A 599 5.69 21.97 18.62
C ILE A 599 4.40 21.15 18.80
N PRO A 600 4.11 20.18 17.91
CA PRO A 600 2.90 19.40 18.01
C PRO A 600 2.97 18.38 19.15
N PHE A 601 1.90 18.30 19.94
CA PHE A 601 1.75 17.29 21.00
C PHE A 601 0.58 16.36 20.68
N ALA A 602 0.81 15.05 20.80
CA ALA A 602 -0.20 14.02 20.80
C ALA A 602 -0.51 13.55 22.23
N LYS A 603 -1.75 13.14 22.49
CA LYS A 603 -2.12 12.53 23.78
C LYS A 603 -1.80 11.04 23.77
N THR A 604 -1.13 10.55 24.81
CA THR A 604 -0.91 9.12 25.04
C THR A 604 -2.14 8.45 25.65
N GLU A 605 -2.18 7.11 25.67
CA GLU A 605 -3.23 6.35 26.35
C GLU A 605 -3.31 6.67 27.87
N THR A 606 -2.20 7.10 28.48
CA THR A 606 -2.13 7.52 29.88
C THR A 606 -2.66 8.94 30.12
N GLY A 607 -2.94 9.69 29.04
CA GLY A 607 -3.36 11.09 29.08
C GLY A 607 -2.20 12.09 29.21
N ASP A 608 -0.96 11.63 29.14
CA ASP A 608 0.22 12.51 29.03
C ASP A 608 0.30 13.11 27.63
N LEU A 609 1.01 14.24 27.50
CA LEU A 609 1.29 14.82 26.18
C LEU A 609 2.67 14.36 25.72
N TYR A 610 2.76 13.89 24.48
CA TYR A 610 3.97 13.40 23.85
C TYR A 610 4.22 14.15 22.54
N SER A 611 5.41 14.72 22.40
CA SER A 611 5.90 15.30 21.15
C SER A 611 7.14 14.55 20.72
N ASP A 612 7.20 14.24 19.42
CA ASP A 612 8.28 13.48 18.82
C ASP A 612 8.99 14.28 17.73
N LEU A 613 10.11 14.88 18.10
CA LEU A 613 10.86 15.74 17.19
C LEU A 613 11.96 14.98 16.50
N THR A 614 11.92 14.93 15.17
CA THR A 614 12.87 14.21 14.30
C THR A 614 13.67 15.16 13.41
N GLY A 615 14.88 14.77 12.99
CA GLY A 615 15.55 15.39 11.85
C GLY A 615 16.63 16.44 12.16
N TYR A 616 17.64 16.13 12.98
CA TYR A 616 18.80 17.01 13.28
C TYR A 616 18.41 18.42 13.75
N PRO A 617 18.05 18.58 15.03
CA PRO A 617 17.70 19.86 15.63
C PRO A 617 18.82 20.89 15.52
N ASP A 618 18.43 22.16 15.51
CA ASP A 618 19.37 23.26 15.67
C ASP A 618 20.18 23.11 16.98
N THR A 619 21.44 23.57 16.97
CA THR A 619 22.30 23.56 18.17
C THR A 619 21.69 24.27 19.36
N HIS A 620 20.88 25.29 19.09
CA HIS A 620 20.08 26.00 20.08
C HIS A 620 18.64 25.97 19.59
N PHE A 621 17.83 25.14 20.22
CA PHE A 621 16.42 24.99 19.90
C PHE A 621 15.58 25.47 21.08
N THR A 622 14.70 26.44 20.84
CA THR A 622 13.77 26.95 21.83
C THR A 622 12.35 26.60 21.43
N PHE A 623 11.58 26.04 22.36
CA PHE A 623 10.15 25.81 22.17
C PHE A 623 9.36 26.34 23.36
N ASP A 624 8.17 26.84 23.08
CA ASP A 624 7.30 27.44 24.06
C ASP A 624 6.05 26.58 24.23
N ILE A 625 5.65 26.37 25.48
CA ILE A 625 4.41 25.70 25.85
C ILE A 625 3.55 26.68 26.65
N LEU A 626 2.33 26.92 26.20
CA LEU A 626 1.34 27.75 26.89
C LEU A 626 0.38 26.86 27.67
N LEU A 627 0.40 27.01 28.99
CA LEU A 627 -0.38 26.20 29.94
C LEU A 627 -1.22 27.10 30.86
N PRO A 628 -2.28 26.58 31.50
CA PRO A 628 -2.98 27.29 32.55
C PRO A 628 -2.06 27.51 33.76
N LYS A 629 -2.19 28.69 34.38
CA LYS A 629 -1.29 29.14 35.46
C LYS A 629 -1.17 28.20 36.67
N ASN A 630 -2.23 27.45 36.97
CA ASN A 630 -2.31 26.63 38.19
C ASN A 630 -1.88 25.16 37.97
N GLU A 631 -1.56 24.75 36.74
CA GLU A 631 -1.14 23.37 36.48
C GLU A 631 0.33 23.15 36.88
N LYS A 632 0.57 22.17 37.76
CA LYS A 632 1.92 21.69 38.11
C LYS A 632 2.24 20.45 37.29
N LEU A 633 3.22 20.58 36.39
CA LEU A 633 3.59 19.54 35.43
C LEU A 633 5.08 19.29 35.47
N SER A 634 5.49 18.10 35.07
CA SER A 634 6.91 17.76 34.87
C SER A 634 7.14 17.56 33.38
N ILE A 635 8.21 18.13 32.83
CA ILE A 635 8.59 17.92 31.44
C ILE A 635 9.79 16.98 31.41
N ARG A 636 9.60 15.80 30.81
CA ARG A 636 10.65 14.82 30.56
C ARG A 636 11.12 14.94 29.12
N ILE A 637 12.40 15.24 28.92
CA ILE A 637 13.02 15.43 27.61
C ILE A 637 14.07 14.34 27.43
N ILE A 638 13.92 13.55 26.37
CA ILE A 638 14.84 12.47 26.01
C ILE A 638 15.46 12.83 24.66
N GLY A 639 16.77 13.07 24.63
CA GLY A 639 17.53 13.24 23.39
C GLY A 639 18.23 11.94 23.02
N LYS A 640 18.15 11.55 21.74
CA LYS A 640 18.77 10.34 21.20
C LYS A 640 19.76 10.69 20.09
N PHE A 641 20.93 10.07 20.12
CA PHE A 641 21.91 10.10 19.03
C PHE A 641 22.52 8.71 18.87
N GLY A 642 22.20 8.02 17.77
CA GLY A 642 22.47 6.59 17.63
C GLY A 642 21.93 5.80 18.84
N HIS A 643 22.80 5.05 19.53
CA HIS A 643 22.43 4.30 20.74
C HIS A 643 22.55 5.10 22.05
N ASN A 644 23.08 6.33 22.00
CA ASN A 644 23.25 7.16 23.19
C ASN A 644 21.95 7.91 23.50
N ILE A 645 21.56 7.87 24.77
CA ILE A 645 20.35 8.54 25.27
C ILE A 645 20.75 9.46 26.41
N THR A 646 20.19 10.67 26.42
CA THR A 646 20.27 11.59 27.56
C THR A 646 18.86 12.00 27.95
N GLU A 647 18.56 11.91 29.24
CA GLU A 647 17.26 12.24 29.80
C GLU A 647 17.38 13.40 30.79
N TYR A 648 16.47 14.38 30.67
CA TYR A 648 16.30 15.45 31.63
C TYR A 648 14.84 15.51 32.09
N LEU A 649 14.64 15.54 33.41
CA LEU A 649 13.34 15.79 34.02
C LEU A 649 13.34 17.20 34.61
N LEU A 650 12.48 18.06 34.07
CA LEU A 650 12.30 19.44 34.50
C LEU A 650 10.99 19.55 35.26
N THR A 651 11.02 19.94 36.53
CA THR A 651 9.80 20.25 37.28
C THR A 651 9.44 21.72 37.05
N ILE A 652 8.23 21.98 36.55
CA ILE A 652 7.77 23.34 36.32
C ILE A 652 7.36 23.94 37.68
N PRO A 653 7.91 25.10 38.07
CA PRO A 653 7.68 25.71 39.39
C PRO A 653 6.26 26.20 39.62
#